data_AF-A0A960RH61-F1
#
_entry.id   AF-A0A960RH61-F1
#
_cell.length_a   1.000
_cell.length_b   1.000
_cell.length_c   1.000
_cell.angle_alpha   90.00
_cell.angle_beta   90.00
_cell.angle_gamma   90.00
#
_symmetry.space_group_name_H-M   'P 1'
#
loop_
_entity.id
_entity.type
_entity.pdbx_description
1 polymer ?
#
loop_
_entity_poly.entity_id
_entity_poly.type
_entity_poly.pdbx_seq_one_letter_code
_entity_poly.pdbx_strand_id
1 'polypeptide(L)'
;SERRANERQRLLLRARNMAENIALYASEQVTTKLYRLRSTSPIEFISGNNKIYLPPNDVLTTSFSQPGDVELHAGLTSTTGLAFIDPSDPANATNPNVGLQASTSSVPIIAKSTMSHPAVGAVTAYAQQDLQVALIPLFQFAIFYNQDLEFSPGADMVIAGPVHANGNFIARSQSGFSNTIQFRDRVTASGGFYADTGFKGSTYNEYGGEDSGPGGTGPLLFQNPAGTVTNIKSNSGTWRDHKYGNSNVSSTTLNQFKSFSTSTYGGNLRTSVHGVTPLVLPGVDESGGTNAGRSIIEAPSSSDTAGVKQTKFARNAGLYIIVNPDDNIRTGKLPDASSVLVLPFSYRCWLNTVNDDGTYTLQEVVLPGQPSYGYDNNGTPGNLADDTMYQNDFPNRFTDRTAIGSNQVLRIPASGRACDNTVSTFLTLAVPTSNLADATVTTGYTNASTTMGSFSDAYFFDLRRADNSKGYPFNRSSSNPFDPRPIAKIDFDMTRLKLAVERTVYGWNTSSNIYLPMLPASANWGDNILNPSAGTTTVKLGYNGSTTFPTNTSGDITCDPFKLYFTSGVAVTPSNLINTSLPCPWFDGITIYVHSVDAEVKNGTRTDSGVRLWNGRGPVISLSPGTYPGRTGLSFATNDAAYIVGHFNTHGTPNTNSASTSNPGGYAARYPDNSSEMLVSVMADAITILSQPEFKTSSSKYFQTSGWCDALSSNRRDSSNWSSSWFKSNPSSGNRVDGVNTSIVPAKMPNLSVHTSGAFKGDGSSMNEKFAPTETEISACLLTGIVPTDSHQTSGGVHNYPRLLEQWSGTGLYIRGSMVAMFDSEVATEPWSIRVYTGAGRYWGLHQNLRDAGHDVPLEPVVLNAQRLHYKEINAAEFATLKTTIQALPD
;
A
#
# COMPACT_ATOMS: atom_id res chain seq x y z
N SER A 1 -49.15 -53.07 -5.17
CA SER A 1 -48.93 -51.74 -5.79
C SER A 1 -48.13 -50.82 -4.86
N GLU A 2 -48.54 -50.70 -3.60
CA GLU A 2 -47.94 -49.82 -2.58
C GLU A 2 -46.43 -50.03 -2.33
N ARG A 3 -45.98 -51.28 -2.15
CA ARG A 3 -44.54 -51.59 -1.98
C ARG A 3 -43.66 -51.10 -3.14
N ARG A 4 -44.13 -51.21 -4.41
CA ARG A 4 -43.39 -50.71 -5.57
C ARG A 4 -43.38 -49.18 -5.62
N ALA A 5 -44.48 -48.53 -5.24
CA ALA A 5 -44.55 -47.07 -5.13
C ALA A 5 -43.60 -46.54 -4.06
N ASN A 6 -43.55 -47.18 -2.88
CA ASN A 6 -42.65 -46.83 -1.79
C ASN A 6 -41.18 -47.04 -2.15
N GLU A 7 -40.84 -48.10 -2.90
CA GLU A 7 -39.48 -48.28 -3.40
C GLU A 7 -39.10 -47.24 -4.46
N ARG A 8 -40.02 -46.89 -5.37
CA ARG A 8 -39.77 -45.84 -6.36
C ARG A 8 -39.53 -44.47 -5.70
N GLN A 9 -40.28 -44.14 -4.65
CA GLN A 9 -40.06 -42.93 -3.84
C GLN A 9 -38.70 -42.94 -3.13
N ARG A 10 -38.30 -44.07 -2.53
CA ARG A 10 -36.96 -44.22 -1.93
C ARG A 10 -35.84 -44.10 -2.96
N LEU A 11 -36.03 -44.65 -4.16
CA LEU A 11 -35.06 -44.53 -5.25
C LEU A 11 -34.93 -43.08 -5.74
N LEU A 12 -36.04 -42.34 -5.84
CA LEU A 12 -36.04 -40.92 -6.18
C LEU A 12 -35.29 -40.09 -5.12
N LEU A 13 -35.53 -40.34 -3.83
CA LEU A 13 -34.81 -39.68 -2.74
C LEU A 13 -33.29 -39.94 -2.82
N ARG A 14 -32.89 -41.18 -3.14
CA ARG A 14 -31.47 -41.51 -3.35
C ARG A 14 -30.87 -40.75 -4.55
N ALA A 15 -31.59 -40.66 -5.66
CA ALA A 15 -31.14 -39.91 -6.84
C ALA A 15 -30.99 -38.42 -6.53
N ARG A 16 -31.94 -37.83 -5.80
CA ARG A 16 -31.88 -36.44 -5.33
C ARG A 16 -30.68 -36.18 -4.44
N ASN A 17 -30.49 -37.01 -3.41
CA ASN A 17 -29.36 -36.88 -2.49
C ASN A 17 -28.02 -37.03 -3.22
N MET A 18 -27.92 -37.91 -4.22
CA MET A 18 -26.70 -38.06 -5.01
C MET A 18 -26.44 -36.83 -5.90
N ALA A 19 -27.46 -36.31 -6.58
CA ALA A 19 -27.33 -35.08 -7.37
C ALA A 19 -26.91 -33.88 -6.50
N GLU A 20 -27.49 -33.74 -5.30
CA GLU A 20 -27.11 -32.71 -4.32
C GLU A 20 -25.66 -32.86 -3.85
N ASN A 21 -25.26 -34.07 -3.42
CA ASN A 21 -23.89 -34.33 -2.95
C ASN A 21 -22.84 -34.04 -4.03
N ILE A 22 -23.13 -34.34 -5.29
CA ILE A 22 -22.21 -34.07 -6.40
C ILE A 22 -22.11 -32.57 -6.67
N ALA A 23 -23.23 -31.83 -6.65
CA ALA A 23 -23.23 -30.39 -6.80
C ALA A 23 -22.45 -29.70 -5.66
N LEU A 24 -22.60 -30.20 -4.42
CA LEU A 24 -21.84 -29.73 -3.25
C LEU A 24 -20.34 -30.00 -3.41
N TYR A 25 -19.95 -31.23 -3.78
CA TYR A 25 -18.55 -31.58 -4.00
C TYR A 25 -17.90 -30.73 -5.10
N ALA A 26 -18.65 -30.43 -6.17
CA ALA A 26 -18.22 -29.54 -7.22
C ALA A 26 -18.05 -28.09 -6.72
N SER A 27 -18.97 -27.61 -5.87
CA SER A 27 -18.94 -26.25 -5.36
C SER A 27 -17.66 -25.93 -4.58
N GLU A 28 -17.11 -26.88 -3.84
CA GLU A 28 -15.83 -26.73 -3.14
C GLU A 28 -14.64 -26.56 -4.11
N GLN A 29 -14.61 -27.36 -5.18
CA GLN A 29 -13.57 -27.27 -6.21
C GLN A 29 -13.67 -25.96 -7.00
N VAL A 30 -14.88 -25.60 -7.41
CA VAL A 30 -15.17 -24.37 -8.17
C VAL A 30 -14.79 -23.14 -7.36
N THR A 31 -15.15 -23.09 -6.08
CA THR A 31 -14.79 -22.00 -5.15
C THR A 31 -13.27 -21.78 -5.15
N THR A 32 -12.50 -22.85 -4.97
CA THR A 32 -11.03 -22.78 -4.98
C THR A 32 -10.47 -22.27 -6.33
N LYS A 33 -11.11 -22.60 -7.45
CA LYS A 33 -10.69 -22.15 -8.80
C LYS A 33 -11.09 -20.70 -9.08
N LEU A 34 -12.26 -20.26 -8.61
CA LEU A 34 -12.71 -18.88 -8.71
C LEU A 34 -11.77 -17.94 -7.95
N TYR A 35 -11.31 -18.35 -6.76
CA TYR A 35 -10.25 -17.63 -6.06
C TYR A 35 -8.99 -17.49 -6.91
N ARG A 36 -8.61 -18.45 -7.76
CA ARG A 36 -7.41 -18.31 -8.62
C ARG A 36 -7.61 -17.41 -9.84
N LEU A 37 -8.81 -17.37 -10.40
CA LEU A 37 -9.05 -16.79 -11.74
C LEU A 37 -9.06 -15.26 -11.79
N ARG A 38 -9.37 -14.57 -10.68
CA ARG A 38 -9.46 -13.08 -10.59
C ARG A 38 -10.29 -12.40 -11.68
N SER A 39 -11.09 -13.19 -12.38
CA SER A 39 -11.75 -12.77 -13.59
C SER A 39 -13.22 -13.05 -13.43
N THR A 40 -13.98 -12.05 -13.81
CA THR A 40 -15.41 -12.15 -14.00
C THR A 40 -15.68 -12.55 -15.47
N SER A 41 -14.66 -12.65 -16.34
CA SER A 41 -14.86 -13.11 -17.72
C SER A 41 -15.46 -14.52 -17.76
N PRO A 42 -16.50 -14.77 -18.56
CA PRO A 42 -17.15 -16.07 -18.60
C PRO A 42 -16.16 -17.19 -18.93
N ILE A 43 -16.23 -18.32 -18.21
CA ILE A 43 -15.32 -19.48 -18.38
C ILE A 43 -16.00 -20.79 -18.00
N GLU A 44 -15.68 -21.87 -18.69
CA GLU A 44 -16.14 -23.22 -18.39
C GLU A 44 -15.25 -23.93 -17.35
N PHE A 45 -15.83 -24.78 -16.50
CA PHE A 45 -15.10 -25.57 -15.50
C PHE A 45 -15.07 -27.07 -15.77
N ILE A 46 -15.51 -27.59 -16.93
CA ILE A 46 -15.55 -29.05 -17.19
C ILE A 46 -14.38 -29.55 -18.06
N SER A 47 -13.66 -28.63 -18.69
CA SER A 47 -12.52 -28.87 -19.59
C SER A 47 -11.35 -27.92 -19.26
N GLY A 48 -10.25 -28.03 -20.01
CA GLY A 48 -9.08 -27.17 -19.86
C GLY A 48 -8.35 -27.27 -18.51
N ASN A 49 -7.55 -26.25 -18.22
CA ASN A 49 -6.76 -26.15 -16.98
C ASN A 49 -7.65 -25.92 -15.75
N ASN A 50 -8.88 -25.44 -15.95
CA ASN A 50 -9.83 -25.13 -14.89
C ASN A 50 -10.84 -26.26 -14.62
N LYS A 51 -10.66 -27.44 -15.20
CA LYS A 51 -11.53 -28.61 -15.01
C LYS A 51 -11.79 -29.01 -13.54
N ILE A 52 -13.05 -29.24 -13.19
CA ILE A 52 -13.52 -29.88 -11.96
C ILE A 52 -13.75 -31.38 -12.18
N TYR A 53 -13.68 -32.14 -11.08
CA TYR A 53 -13.77 -33.60 -11.09
C TYR A 53 -15.02 -34.06 -10.34
N LEU A 54 -15.58 -35.18 -10.80
CA LEU A 54 -16.58 -35.91 -10.01
C LEU A 54 -15.94 -36.48 -8.73
N PRO A 55 -16.74 -36.80 -7.70
CA PRO A 55 -16.26 -37.56 -6.54
C PRO A 55 -15.56 -38.86 -6.96
N PRO A 56 -14.63 -39.40 -6.13
CA PRO A 56 -14.00 -40.68 -6.38
C PRO A 56 -15.01 -41.80 -6.70
N ASN A 57 -14.62 -42.74 -7.58
CA ASN A 57 -15.53 -43.76 -8.10
C ASN A 57 -16.17 -44.62 -7.00
N ASP A 58 -15.46 -44.88 -5.90
CA ASP A 58 -15.94 -45.60 -4.72
C ASP A 58 -17.06 -44.87 -3.98
N VAL A 59 -17.11 -43.53 -4.04
CA VAL A 59 -18.20 -42.71 -3.50
C VAL A 59 -19.44 -42.76 -4.40
N LEU A 60 -19.24 -42.83 -5.72
CA LEU A 60 -20.32 -42.83 -6.72
C LEU A 60 -20.93 -44.21 -6.96
N THR A 61 -20.16 -45.26 -6.66
CA THR A 61 -20.57 -46.66 -6.83
C THR A 61 -21.45 -47.08 -5.65
N THR A 62 -22.73 -47.31 -5.92
CA THR A 62 -23.69 -47.80 -4.93
C THR A 62 -24.38 -49.07 -5.46
N SER A 63 -25.26 -49.68 -4.66
CA SER A 63 -26.12 -50.75 -5.15
C SER A 63 -27.13 -50.31 -6.23
N PHE A 64 -27.22 -49.00 -6.52
CA PHE A 64 -28.21 -48.42 -7.44
C PHE A 64 -27.60 -47.49 -8.50
N SER A 65 -26.31 -47.15 -8.43
CA SER A 65 -25.63 -46.22 -9.35
C SER A 65 -24.16 -46.60 -9.56
N GLN A 66 -23.61 -46.16 -10.68
CA GLN A 66 -22.20 -46.23 -11.04
C GLN A 66 -21.70 -44.84 -11.48
N PRO A 67 -20.38 -44.60 -11.60
CA PRO A 67 -19.85 -43.30 -12.03
C PRO A 67 -20.39 -42.77 -13.36
N GLY A 68 -20.79 -43.65 -14.29
CA GLY A 68 -21.40 -43.26 -15.57
C GLY A 68 -22.85 -42.78 -15.47
N ASP A 69 -23.53 -42.99 -14.33
CA ASP A 69 -24.91 -42.59 -14.10
C ASP A 69 -25.04 -41.15 -13.58
N VAL A 70 -23.91 -40.48 -13.38
CA VAL A 70 -23.85 -39.12 -12.85
C VAL A 70 -23.19 -38.17 -13.83
N GLU A 71 -23.61 -36.91 -13.80
CA GLU A 71 -23.11 -35.89 -14.69
C GLU A 71 -23.07 -34.55 -13.95
N LEU A 72 -22.03 -33.75 -14.23
CA LEU A 72 -21.73 -32.48 -13.56
C LEU A 72 -21.27 -31.46 -14.59
N HIS A 73 -21.82 -30.24 -14.51
CA HIS A 73 -21.36 -29.09 -15.28
C HIS A 73 -21.32 -27.85 -14.40
N ALA A 74 -20.32 -27.00 -14.61
CA ALA A 74 -20.25 -25.68 -13.98
C ALA A 74 -19.55 -24.69 -14.90
N GLY A 75 -19.93 -23.43 -14.82
CA GLY A 75 -19.30 -22.35 -15.57
C GLY A 75 -19.61 -21.00 -14.96
N LEU A 76 -18.71 -20.05 -15.14
CA LEU A 76 -18.91 -18.63 -14.83
C LEU A 76 -19.65 -18.00 -16.02
N THR A 77 -20.93 -17.68 -15.88
CA THR A 77 -21.80 -17.41 -17.04
C THR A 77 -22.06 -15.93 -17.32
N SER A 78 -21.99 -15.08 -16.30
CA SER A 78 -22.38 -13.68 -16.41
C SER A 78 -21.57 -12.81 -15.47
N THR A 79 -21.37 -11.56 -15.87
CA THR A 79 -20.63 -10.57 -15.10
C THR A 79 -21.28 -9.23 -15.20
N THR A 80 -21.52 -8.64 -14.03
CA THR A 80 -21.92 -7.25 -13.93
C THR A 80 -20.68 -6.37 -13.93
N GLY A 81 -20.80 -5.16 -14.48
CA GLY A 81 -19.86 -4.10 -14.14
C GLY A 81 -19.85 -3.83 -12.63
N LEU A 82 -18.88 -3.04 -12.18
CA LEU A 82 -18.83 -2.59 -10.79
C LEU A 82 -20.11 -1.82 -10.46
N ALA A 83 -20.86 -2.27 -9.45
CA ALA A 83 -22.13 -1.67 -9.06
C ALA A 83 -22.25 -1.54 -7.54
N PHE A 84 -22.83 -0.43 -7.07
CA PHE A 84 -23.12 -0.22 -5.65
C PHE A 84 -24.32 -1.05 -5.22
N ILE A 85 -24.13 -1.91 -4.23
CA ILE A 85 -25.18 -2.75 -3.66
C ILE A 85 -25.93 -1.91 -2.61
N ASP A 86 -27.05 -1.31 -3.02
CA ASP A 86 -27.78 -0.34 -2.20
C ASP A 86 -28.39 -0.96 -0.92
N PRO A 87 -28.05 -0.46 0.28
CA PRO A 87 -28.71 -0.83 1.54
C PRO A 87 -30.18 -0.45 1.65
N SER A 88 -30.65 0.51 0.84
CA SER A 88 -32.05 0.94 0.83
C SER A 88 -32.98 -0.06 0.12
N ASP A 89 -32.41 -0.93 -0.73
CA ASP A 89 -33.14 -1.99 -1.42
C ASP A 89 -33.35 -3.20 -0.47
N PRO A 90 -34.62 -3.56 -0.16
CA PRO A 90 -34.93 -4.72 0.68
C PRO A 90 -34.38 -6.06 0.14
N ALA A 91 -34.15 -6.17 -1.17
CA ALA A 91 -33.55 -7.37 -1.77
C ALA A 91 -32.10 -7.61 -1.30
N ASN A 92 -31.42 -6.56 -0.85
CA ASN A 92 -30.04 -6.62 -0.37
C ASN A 92 -29.92 -6.80 1.15
N ALA A 93 -31.02 -6.94 1.89
CA ALA A 93 -31.01 -7.00 3.35
C ALA A 93 -30.13 -8.14 3.92
N THR A 94 -30.01 -9.25 3.19
CA THR A 94 -29.17 -10.41 3.54
C THR A 94 -27.87 -10.46 2.75
N ASN A 95 -27.61 -9.51 1.84
CA ASN A 95 -26.41 -9.51 1.01
C ASN A 95 -25.19 -9.15 1.87
N PRO A 96 -24.16 -10.02 1.95
CA PRO A 96 -22.97 -9.76 2.75
C PRO A 96 -22.15 -8.56 2.22
N ASN A 97 -22.37 -8.14 0.98
CA ASN A 97 -21.65 -7.05 0.33
C ASN A 97 -22.48 -5.75 0.27
N VAL A 98 -23.67 -5.69 0.88
CA VAL A 98 -24.51 -4.48 0.87
C VAL A 98 -23.81 -3.25 1.46
N GLY A 99 -23.90 -2.13 0.77
CA GLY A 99 -23.14 -0.90 1.05
C GLY A 99 -21.74 -0.86 0.44
N LEU A 100 -21.40 -1.83 -0.41
CA LEU A 100 -20.15 -1.87 -1.16
C LEU A 100 -20.42 -1.83 -2.67
N GLN A 101 -19.43 -1.36 -3.41
CA GLN A 101 -19.31 -1.59 -4.83
C GLN A 101 -18.71 -2.98 -5.07
N ALA A 102 -19.39 -3.77 -5.87
CA ALA A 102 -18.90 -5.08 -6.29
C ALA A 102 -19.22 -5.34 -7.75
N SER A 103 -18.29 -5.99 -8.46
CA SER A 103 -18.60 -6.71 -9.69
C SER A 103 -19.01 -8.12 -9.28
N THR A 104 -20.19 -8.55 -9.72
CA THR A 104 -20.73 -9.86 -9.36
C THR A 104 -20.79 -10.76 -10.58
N SER A 105 -20.52 -12.03 -10.36
CA SER A 105 -20.64 -13.05 -11.38
C SER A 105 -21.39 -14.27 -10.88
N SER A 106 -22.20 -14.86 -11.77
CA SER A 106 -22.97 -16.06 -11.48
C SER A 106 -22.21 -17.30 -11.91
N VAL A 107 -22.22 -18.32 -11.05
CA VAL A 107 -21.60 -19.62 -11.30
C VAL A 107 -22.63 -20.73 -11.04
N PRO A 108 -23.46 -21.07 -12.04
CA PRO A 108 -24.34 -22.22 -11.95
C PRO A 108 -23.54 -23.52 -11.92
N ILE A 109 -23.88 -24.39 -10.96
CA ILE A 109 -23.39 -25.76 -10.86
C ILE A 109 -24.60 -26.68 -11.02
N ILE A 110 -24.63 -27.45 -12.10
CA ILE A 110 -25.72 -28.38 -12.37
C ILE A 110 -25.23 -29.83 -12.25
N ALA A 111 -26.02 -30.65 -11.58
CA ALA A 111 -25.73 -32.06 -11.39
C ALA A 111 -26.94 -32.92 -11.76
N LYS A 112 -26.66 -34.12 -12.25
CA LYS A 112 -27.63 -35.15 -12.60
C LYS A 112 -27.19 -36.46 -11.96
N SER A 113 -28.15 -37.22 -11.45
CA SER A 113 -27.94 -38.59 -11.00
C SER A 113 -29.07 -39.49 -11.46
N THR A 114 -28.71 -40.62 -12.06
CA THR A 114 -29.62 -41.73 -12.38
C THR A 114 -29.39 -42.88 -11.40
N MET A 115 -30.47 -43.40 -10.82
CA MET A 115 -30.46 -44.53 -9.91
C MET A 115 -31.35 -45.63 -10.46
N SER A 116 -30.87 -46.86 -10.51
CA SER A 116 -31.55 -48.02 -11.10
C SER A 116 -31.83 -49.09 -10.05
N HIS A 117 -33.06 -49.61 -10.04
CA HIS A 117 -33.44 -50.74 -9.19
C HIS A 117 -34.12 -51.84 -10.03
N PRO A 118 -33.71 -53.12 -9.92
CA PRO A 118 -34.21 -54.20 -10.79
C PRO A 118 -35.74 -54.32 -10.84
N ALA A 119 -36.43 -54.07 -9.73
CA ALA A 119 -37.89 -54.21 -9.64
C ALA A 119 -38.73 -52.97 -10.00
N VAL A 120 -38.14 -51.77 -10.10
CA VAL A 120 -38.90 -50.51 -10.32
C VAL A 120 -38.31 -49.60 -11.42
N GLY A 121 -37.23 -50.03 -12.08
CA GLY A 121 -36.59 -49.30 -13.18
C GLY A 121 -35.64 -48.20 -12.70
N ALA A 122 -35.33 -47.28 -13.61
CA ALA A 122 -34.45 -46.14 -13.35
C ALA A 122 -35.22 -44.87 -13.00
N VAL A 123 -34.65 -44.05 -12.13
CA VAL A 123 -35.14 -42.71 -11.78
C VAL A 123 -33.97 -41.74 -11.88
N THR A 124 -34.20 -40.61 -12.53
CA THR A 124 -33.21 -39.54 -12.67
C THR A 124 -33.67 -38.31 -11.89
N ALA A 125 -32.74 -37.69 -11.18
CA ALA A 125 -32.92 -36.40 -10.53
C ALA A 125 -31.89 -35.39 -11.05
N TYR A 126 -32.25 -34.11 -11.01
CA TYR A 126 -31.42 -33.00 -11.43
C TYR A 126 -31.42 -31.94 -10.34
N ALA A 127 -30.26 -31.33 -10.11
CA ALA A 127 -30.06 -30.32 -9.10
C ALA A 127 -29.25 -29.15 -9.68
N GLN A 128 -29.53 -27.95 -9.18
CA GLN A 128 -28.71 -26.77 -9.39
C GLN A 128 -28.29 -26.20 -8.04
N GLN A 129 -27.00 -25.94 -7.92
CA GLN A 129 -26.40 -25.14 -6.86
C GLN A 129 -25.84 -23.87 -7.48
N ASP A 130 -26.33 -22.71 -7.04
CA ASP A 130 -25.79 -21.43 -7.49
C ASP A 130 -24.72 -20.92 -6.52
N LEU A 131 -23.60 -20.51 -7.10
CA LEU A 131 -22.59 -19.69 -6.42
C LEU A 131 -22.58 -18.29 -7.05
N GLN A 132 -22.24 -17.30 -6.24
CA GLN A 132 -21.90 -15.96 -6.70
C GLN A 132 -20.50 -15.62 -6.24
N VAL A 133 -19.74 -15.01 -7.14
CA VAL A 133 -18.48 -14.35 -6.82
C VAL A 133 -18.70 -12.85 -6.87
N ALA A 134 -18.20 -12.15 -5.87
CA ALA A 134 -18.11 -10.71 -5.85
C ALA A 134 -16.63 -10.30 -5.81
N LEU A 135 -16.19 -9.52 -6.79
CA LEU A 135 -14.92 -8.79 -6.74
C LEU A 135 -15.20 -7.40 -6.19
N ILE A 136 -14.48 -7.04 -5.13
CA ILE A 136 -14.67 -5.83 -4.35
C ILE A 136 -13.36 -5.06 -4.38
N PRO A 137 -13.30 -3.87 -5.02
CA PRO A 137 -12.15 -2.97 -4.95
C PRO A 137 -11.77 -2.67 -3.51
N LEU A 138 -10.51 -2.87 -3.14
CA LEU A 138 -10.08 -2.84 -1.75
C LEU A 138 -10.03 -1.41 -1.18
N PHE A 139 -9.80 -0.40 -2.01
CA PHE A 139 -9.66 0.98 -1.56
C PHE A 139 -11.01 1.69 -1.34
N GLN A 140 -12.13 1.04 -1.60
CA GLN A 140 -13.44 1.59 -1.21
C GLN A 140 -13.68 1.56 0.31
N PHE A 141 -12.89 0.81 1.08
CA PHE A 141 -12.95 0.79 2.53
C PHE A 141 -12.18 1.99 3.10
N ALA A 142 -12.75 2.70 4.06
CA ALA A 142 -11.98 3.66 4.86
C ALA A 142 -10.88 2.91 5.63
N ILE A 143 -11.24 1.78 6.23
CA ILE A 143 -10.32 0.91 6.97
C ILE A 143 -10.61 -0.54 6.64
N PHE A 144 -9.61 -1.28 6.18
CA PHE A 144 -9.67 -2.73 5.93
C PHE A 144 -8.53 -3.42 6.67
N TYR A 145 -8.83 -4.46 7.44
CA TYR A 145 -7.83 -5.30 8.09
C TYR A 145 -8.02 -6.76 7.68
N ASN A 146 -7.00 -7.38 7.10
CA ASN A 146 -6.97 -8.83 6.87
C ASN A 146 -6.82 -9.62 8.18
N GLN A 147 -6.48 -8.93 9.26
CA GLN A 147 -6.26 -9.49 10.59
C GLN A 147 -7.33 -8.98 11.56
N ASP A 148 -7.11 -9.15 12.85
CA ASP A 148 -7.94 -8.49 13.85
C ASP A 148 -7.75 -6.98 13.79
N LEU A 149 -8.86 -6.26 13.77
CA LEU A 149 -8.91 -4.81 13.73
C LEU A 149 -8.96 -4.26 15.15
N GLU A 150 -7.93 -3.51 15.52
CA GLU A 150 -7.81 -2.91 16.85
C GLU A 150 -7.91 -1.39 16.76
N PHE A 151 -8.74 -0.76 17.59
CA PHE A 151 -8.74 0.69 17.78
C PHE A 151 -8.25 1.05 19.16
N SER A 152 -7.12 1.73 19.23
CA SER A 152 -6.59 2.33 20.46
C SER A 152 -6.30 3.82 20.23
N PRO A 153 -7.33 4.66 20.11
CA PRO A 153 -7.16 6.07 19.78
C PRO A 153 -6.33 6.81 20.82
N GLY A 154 -5.29 7.52 20.38
CA GLY A 154 -4.58 8.52 21.18
C GLY A 154 -5.24 9.91 21.15
N ALA A 155 -6.24 10.10 20.30
CA ALA A 155 -7.05 11.31 20.14
C ALA A 155 -8.45 10.92 19.64
N ASP A 156 -9.45 11.80 19.69
CA ASP A 156 -10.78 11.50 19.16
C ASP A 156 -10.73 11.15 17.66
N MET A 157 -11.48 10.14 17.26
CA MET A 157 -11.49 9.61 15.90
C MET A 157 -12.90 9.49 15.37
N VAL A 158 -13.12 10.01 14.16
CA VAL A 158 -14.34 9.81 13.40
C VAL A 158 -13.97 9.23 12.05
N ILE A 159 -14.57 8.09 11.74
CA ILE A 159 -14.25 7.29 10.57
C ILE A 159 -15.41 7.43 9.59
N ALA A 160 -15.13 8.12 8.49
CA ALA A 160 -16.09 8.41 7.44
C ALA A 160 -15.88 7.48 6.24
N GLY A 161 -16.45 6.28 6.31
CA GLY A 161 -16.52 5.30 5.22
C GLY A 161 -16.56 3.85 5.74
N PRO A 162 -16.75 2.86 4.85
CA PRO A 162 -16.89 1.46 5.24
C PRO A 162 -15.65 0.91 5.97
N VAL A 163 -15.87 0.07 6.97
CA VAL A 163 -14.83 -0.59 7.76
C VAL A 163 -15.02 -2.11 7.73
N HIS A 164 -13.93 -2.85 7.49
CA HIS A 164 -13.95 -4.30 7.49
C HIS A 164 -12.75 -4.90 8.22
N ALA A 165 -12.99 -6.00 8.94
CA ALA A 165 -11.97 -6.85 9.51
C ALA A 165 -12.23 -8.31 9.11
N ASN A 166 -11.25 -8.97 8.49
CA ASN A 166 -11.29 -10.42 8.31
C ASN A 166 -11.14 -11.15 9.64
N GLY A 167 -10.60 -10.50 10.68
CA GLY A 167 -10.54 -11.00 12.04
C GLY A 167 -11.65 -10.49 12.97
N ASN A 168 -11.35 -10.44 14.26
CA ASN A 168 -12.18 -9.77 15.27
C ASN A 168 -12.05 -8.25 15.16
N PHE A 169 -13.10 -7.54 15.57
CA PHE A 169 -13.09 -6.09 15.73
C PHE A 169 -13.06 -5.74 17.22
N ILE A 170 -11.99 -5.05 17.63
CA ILE A 170 -11.73 -4.66 19.02
C ILE A 170 -11.63 -3.14 19.05
N ALA A 171 -12.58 -2.49 19.71
CA ALA A 171 -12.63 -1.03 19.74
C ALA A 171 -12.79 -0.48 21.14
N ARG A 172 -11.69 -0.46 21.88
CA ARG A 172 -11.59 0.40 23.05
C ARG A 172 -10.15 0.86 23.26
N SER A 173 -10.00 2.04 23.82
CA SER A 173 -8.69 2.56 24.22
C SER A 173 -8.14 1.80 25.42
N GLN A 174 -6.86 1.99 25.73
CA GLN A 174 -6.24 1.50 26.97
C GLN A 174 -6.90 2.14 28.21
N SER A 175 -6.81 1.50 29.38
CA SER A 175 -7.28 2.06 30.64
C SER A 175 -6.69 3.46 30.89
N GLY A 176 -7.53 4.40 31.32
CA GLY A 176 -7.15 5.81 31.54
C GLY A 176 -7.47 6.77 30.38
N PHE A 177 -7.78 6.26 29.19
CA PHE A 177 -8.18 7.08 28.05
C PHE A 177 -9.71 7.24 27.96
N SER A 178 -10.18 8.41 27.55
CA SER A 178 -11.61 8.74 27.40
C SER A 178 -12.00 9.22 26.00
N ASN A 179 -11.14 8.99 25.00
CA ASN A 179 -11.34 9.46 23.62
C ASN A 179 -12.53 8.78 22.92
N THR A 180 -13.20 9.54 22.06
CA THR A 180 -14.35 9.06 21.28
C THR A 180 -13.88 8.35 20.01
N ILE A 181 -14.53 7.21 19.69
CA ILE A 181 -14.47 6.59 18.37
C ILE A 181 -15.87 6.61 17.77
N GLN A 182 -16.02 7.17 16.58
CA GLN A 182 -17.29 7.18 15.86
C GLN A 182 -17.17 6.61 14.46
N PHE A 183 -18.04 5.67 14.12
CA PHE A 183 -18.19 5.14 12.77
C PHE A 183 -19.43 5.72 12.12
N ARG A 184 -19.24 6.34 10.95
CA ARG A 184 -20.31 7.01 10.19
C ARG A 184 -20.93 6.14 9.10
N ASP A 185 -20.34 5.00 8.83
CA ASP A 185 -20.75 4.08 7.77
C ASP A 185 -20.71 2.63 8.29
N ARG A 186 -20.95 1.67 7.40
CA ARG A 186 -20.94 0.24 7.70
C ARG A 186 -19.60 -0.22 8.32
N VAL A 187 -19.67 -0.96 9.42
CA VAL A 187 -18.58 -1.66 10.11
C VAL A 187 -18.87 -3.15 10.14
N THR A 188 -17.91 -3.95 9.65
CA THR A 188 -18.04 -5.41 9.63
C THR A 188 -16.81 -6.15 10.11
N ALA A 189 -17.03 -7.29 10.74
CA ALA A 189 -15.98 -8.21 11.15
C ALA A 189 -16.38 -9.64 10.80
N SER A 190 -15.51 -10.42 10.16
CA SER A 190 -15.79 -11.84 9.98
C SER A 190 -15.75 -12.60 11.32
N GLY A 191 -14.95 -12.11 12.27
CA GLY A 191 -14.87 -12.61 13.64
C GLY A 191 -15.96 -12.05 14.57
N GLY A 192 -15.60 -11.84 15.83
CA GLY A 192 -16.43 -11.21 16.85
C GLY A 192 -16.21 -9.71 16.99
N PHE A 193 -17.11 -9.05 17.70
CA PHE A 193 -16.93 -7.66 18.14
C PHE A 193 -16.76 -7.62 19.66
N TYR A 194 -15.70 -6.97 20.12
CA TYR A 194 -15.35 -6.83 21.52
C TYR A 194 -15.03 -5.37 21.85
N ALA A 195 -15.72 -4.82 22.85
CA ALA A 195 -15.42 -3.49 23.36
C ALA A 195 -14.35 -3.54 24.48
N ASP A 196 -13.65 -4.65 24.65
CA ASP A 196 -12.73 -4.89 25.74
C ASP A 196 -11.34 -5.16 25.16
N THR A 197 -10.38 -4.29 25.48
CA THR A 197 -9.00 -4.41 24.99
C THR A 197 -8.31 -5.66 25.51
N GLY A 198 -8.70 -6.15 26.69
CA GLY A 198 -8.17 -7.39 27.27
C GLY A 198 -8.55 -8.64 26.49
N PHE A 199 -9.40 -8.55 25.46
CA PHE A 199 -9.77 -9.71 24.62
C PHE A 199 -8.56 -10.33 23.91
N LYS A 200 -7.58 -9.52 23.52
CA LYS A 200 -6.35 -9.99 22.84
C LYS A 200 -5.27 -10.51 23.78
N GLY A 201 -5.42 -10.26 25.08
CA GLY A 201 -4.37 -10.42 26.08
C GLY A 201 -4.07 -9.08 26.75
N SER A 202 -3.11 -9.11 27.68
CA SER A 202 -2.70 -7.91 28.40
C SER A 202 -1.98 -6.93 27.49
N THR A 203 -2.32 -5.65 27.60
CA THR A 203 -1.54 -4.57 26.98
C THR A 203 -0.57 -3.98 27.99
N TYR A 204 0.45 -3.25 27.55
CA TYR A 204 1.40 -2.60 28.46
C TYR A 204 1.36 -1.09 28.25
N ASN A 205 1.34 -0.33 29.35
CA ASN A 205 1.35 1.13 29.31
C ASN A 205 2.77 1.69 29.09
N GLU A 206 2.88 3.01 28.96
CA GLU A 206 4.13 3.72 28.73
C GLU A 206 5.17 3.66 29.87
N TYR A 207 4.82 3.02 30.99
CA TYR A 207 5.69 2.78 32.14
C TYR A 207 5.94 1.29 32.40
N GLY A 208 5.41 0.40 31.55
CA GLY A 208 5.57 -1.06 31.66
C GLY A 208 4.58 -1.73 32.60
N GLY A 209 3.56 -1.02 33.07
CA GLY A 209 2.44 -1.60 33.80
C GLY A 209 1.55 -2.39 32.87
N GLU A 210 1.25 -3.63 33.25
CA GLU A 210 0.27 -4.49 32.57
C GLU A 210 -1.14 -3.91 32.75
N ASP A 211 -1.86 -3.75 31.63
CA ASP A 211 -3.27 -3.42 31.58
C ASP A 211 -4.03 -4.63 31.00
N SER A 212 -4.50 -5.45 31.93
CA SER A 212 -5.48 -6.52 31.71
C SER A 212 -6.91 -6.05 32.03
N GLY A 213 -7.07 -4.74 32.30
CA GLY A 213 -8.35 -4.14 32.62
C GLY A 213 -9.23 -4.05 31.39
N PRO A 214 -10.51 -3.68 31.56
CA PRO A 214 -11.43 -3.71 30.43
C PRO A 214 -11.02 -2.69 29.34
N GLY A 215 -10.16 -1.70 29.64
CA GLY A 215 -9.75 -0.58 28.78
C GLY A 215 -10.35 0.77 29.20
N GLY A 216 -10.27 1.79 28.34
CA GLY A 216 -10.73 3.17 28.56
C GLY A 216 -12.26 3.36 28.64
N THR A 217 -12.71 4.58 28.87
CA THR A 217 -14.12 4.91 29.17
C THR A 217 -14.84 5.73 28.09
N GLY A 218 -14.12 6.09 27.02
CA GLY A 218 -14.63 6.94 25.94
C GLY A 218 -15.83 6.35 25.19
N PRO A 219 -16.69 7.18 24.59
CA PRO A 219 -17.81 6.72 23.77
C PRO A 219 -17.35 5.94 22.53
N LEU A 220 -18.03 4.84 22.24
CA LEU A 220 -17.91 4.10 20.98
C LEU A 220 -19.25 4.17 20.25
N LEU A 221 -19.27 4.94 19.18
CA LEU A 221 -20.47 5.40 18.49
C LEU A 221 -20.59 4.76 17.11
N PHE A 222 -21.78 4.28 16.76
CA PHE A 222 -22.10 3.80 15.41
C PHE A 222 -23.31 4.55 14.88
N GLN A 223 -23.26 4.90 13.59
CA GLN A 223 -24.37 5.52 12.87
C GLN A 223 -25.21 4.45 12.17
N ASN A 224 -26.53 4.54 12.25
CA ASN A 224 -27.42 3.71 11.43
C ASN A 224 -27.59 4.30 9.99
N PRO A 225 -28.18 3.57 9.03
CA PRO A 225 -28.39 4.07 7.67
C PRO A 225 -29.20 5.37 7.59
N ALA A 226 -30.06 5.66 8.58
CA ALA A 226 -30.84 6.89 8.66
C ALA A 226 -30.06 8.10 9.22
N GLY A 227 -28.79 7.91 9.63
CA GLY A 227 -27.94 8.99 10.16
C GLY A 227 -27.92 9.11 11.69
N THR A 228 -28.71 8.32 12.42
CA THR A 228 -28.75 8.38 13.88
C THR A 228 -27.51 7.73 14.48
N VAL A 229 -26.78 8.47 15.31
CA VAL A 229 -25.58 8.01 16.02
C VAL A 229 -25.97 7.49 17.41
N THR A 230 -25.54 6.28 17.77
CA THR A 230 -25.86 5.65 19.06
C THR A 230 -24.64 4.97 19.67
N ASN A 231 -24.42 5.22 20.97
CA ASN A 231 -23.35 4.58 21.73
C ASN A 231 -23.64 3.10 21.96
N ILE A 232 -22.64 2.24 21.75
CA ILE A 232 -22.78 0.80 22.01
C ILE A 232 -22.87 0.48 23.50
N LYS A 233 -22.30 1.34 24.36
CA LYS A 233 -22.47 1.26 25.81
C LYS A 233 -23.87 1.76 26.20
N SER A 234 -24.59 0.99 27.00
CA SER A 234 -25.90 1.40 27.51
C SER A 234 -25.79 2.48 28.59
N ASN A 235 -26.91 3.17 28.87
CA ASN A 235 -27.01 4.09 30.00
C ASN A 235 -26.81 3.39 31.36
N SER A 236 -27.03 2.07 31.42
CA SER A 236 -26.75 1.23 32.61
C SER A 236 -25.29 0.77 32.69
N GLY A 237 -24.41 1.23 31.79
CA GLY A 237 -22.98 0.91 31.78
C GLY A 237 -22.61 -0.41 31.10
N THR A 238 -23.57 -1.12 30.51
CA THR A 238 -23.36 -2.42 29.86
C THR A 238 -22.79 -2.24 28.45
N TRP A 239 -21.68 -2.92 28.18
CA TRP A 239 -21.16 -3.05 26.81
C TRP A 239 -21.96 -4.10 26.04
N ARG A 240 -22.64 -3.66 24.97
CA ARG A 240 -23.47 -4.53 24.13
C ARG A 240 -22.64 -5.08 22.96
N ASP A 241 -21.53 -5.72 23.30
CA ASP A 241 -20.66 -6.46 22.38
C ASP A 241 -21.02 -7.96 22.40
N HIS A 242 -20.14 -8.85 21.91
CA HIS A 242 -20.39 -10.30 21.92
C HIS A 242 -20.48 -10.92 23.33
N LYS A 243 -19.90 -10.28 24.34
CA LYS A 243 -20.04 -10.67 25.75
C LYS A 243 -21.32 -10.10 26.37
N TYR A 244 -21.85 -9.00 25.82
CA TYR A 244 -23.08 -8.33 26.26
C TYR A 244 -23.10 -8.05 27.77
N GLY A 245 -21.96 -7.62 28.32
CA GLY A 245 -21.76 -7.34 29.75
C GLY A 245 -21.42 -8.54 30.64
N ASN A 246 -21.31 -9.75 30.09
CA ASN A 246 -20.92 -10.96 30.82
C ASN A 246 -19.41 -11.22 30.74
N SER A 247 -18.91 -12.16 31.53
CA SER A 247 -17.48 -12.55 31.48
C SER A 247 -17.14 -13.36 30.21
N ASN A 248 -18.07 -14.18 29.73
CA ASN A 248 -17.86 -15.10 28.62
C ASN A 248 -18.91 -14.92 27.51
N VAL A 249 -18.55 -15.30 26.29
CA VAL A 249 -19.46 -15.39 25.15
C VAL A 249 -20.35 -16.63 25.30
N SER A 250 -21.64 -16.51 25.00
CA SER A 250 -22.59 -17.61 24.95
C SER A 250 -23.60 -17.41 23.81
N SER A 251 -24.33 -18.46 23.44
CA SER A 251 -25.41 -18.34 22.43
C SER A 251 -26.43 -17.25 22.79
N THR A 252 -26.70 -17.04 24.08
CA THR A 252 -27.59 -15.98 24.56
C THR A 252 -27.02 -14.59 24.29
N THR A 253 -25.75 -14.35 24.62
CA THR A 253 -25.13 -13.02 24.43
C THR A 253 -24.96 -12.69 22.96
N LEU A 254 -24.64 -13.69 22.12
CA LEU A 254 -24.57 -13.55 20.67
C LEU A 254 -25.94 -13.20 20.06
N ASN A 255 -27.02 -13.85 20.51
CA ASN A 255 -28.37 -13.53 20.05
C ASN A 255 -28.82 -12.13 20.51
N GLN A 256 -28.47 -11.72 21.73
CA GLN A 256 -28.72 -10.37 22.24
C GLN A 256 -27.99 -9.32 21.41
N PHE A 257 -26.69 -9.52 21.14
CA PHE A 257 -25.91 -8.65 20.26
C PHE A 257 -26.50 -8.54 18.87
N LYS A 258 -26.80 -9.68 18.22
CA LYS A 258 -27.40 -9.72 16.88
C LYS A 258 -28.71 -8.92 16.82
N SER A 259 -29.59 -9.14 17.79
CA SER A 259 -30.90 -8.47 17.86
C SER A 259 -30.76 -6.97 18.09
N PHE A 260 -29.90 -6.58 19.03
CA PHE A 260 -29.61 -5.17 19.34
C PHE A 260 -28.99 -4.45 18.14
N SER A 261 -27.95 -5.05 17.53
CA SER A 261 -27.23 -4.46 16.41
C SER A 261 -28.11 -4.29 15.18
N THR A 262 -28.92 -5.31 14.86
CA THR A 262 -29.86 -5.27 13.74
C THR A 262 -30.92 -4.19 13.93
N SER A 263 -31.51 -4.09 15.13
CA SER A 263 -32.57 -3.11 15.41
C SER A 263 -32.07 -1.67 15.57
N THR A 264 -30.88 -1.48 16.16
CA THR A 264 -30.36 -0.14 16.47
C THR A 264 -29.55 0.44 15.32
N TYR A 265 -28.71 -0.37 14.68
CA TYR A 265 -27.78 0.07 13.65
C TYR A 265 -28.21 -0.30 12.23
N GLY A 266 -29.34 -1.00 12.04
CA GLY A 266 -29.97 -1.21 10.73
C GLY A 266 -29.05 -1.87 9.69
N GLY A 267 -28.09 -2.68 10.13
CA GLY A 267 -27.10 -3.33 9.25
C GLY A 267 -25.74 -2.63 9.16
N ASN A 268 -25.52 -1.48 9.83
CA ASN A 268 -24.22 -0.81 9.85
C ASN A 268 -23.22 -1.41 10.85
N LEU A 269 -23.62 -2.27 11.79
CA LEU A 269 -22.68 -3.06 12.60
C LEU A 269 -23.03 -4.55 12.45
N ARG A 270 -22.17 -5.31 11.78
CA ARG A 270 -22.36 -6.75 11.56
C ARG A 270 -21.09 -7.53 11.87
N THR A 271 -21.26 -8.77 12.31
CA THR A 271 -20.15 -9.67 12.62
C THR A 271 -20.45 -11.08 12.10
N SER A 272 -19.64 -12.10 12.42
CA SER A 272 -19.93 -13.54 12.23
C SER A 272 -21.39 -13.94 12.47
N VAL A 273 -22.04 -13.47 13.54
CA VAL A 273 -23.44 -13.84 13.88
C VAL A 273 -24.47 -13.34 12.85
N HIS A 274 -24.07 -12.43 11.97
CA HIS A 274 -24.84 -11.90 10.85
C HIS A 274 -24.45 -12.55 9.51
N GLY A 275 -23.55 -13.53 9.50
CA GLY A 275 -23.07 -14.21 8.29
C GLY A 275 -21.98 -13.47 7.52
N VAL A 276 -21.27 -12.52 8.16
CA VAL A 276 -20.11 -11.86 7.54
C VAL A 276 -18.98 -12.88 7.40
N THR A 277 -18.43 -12.99 6.18
CA THR A 277 -17.27 -13.84 5.84
C THR A 277 -16.02 -12.98 5.63
N PRO A 278 -14.81 -13.58 5.75
CA PRO A 278 -13.57 -12.91 5.37
C PRO A 278 -13.58 -12.55 3.88
N LEU A 279 -13.05 -11.38 3.55
CA LEU A 279 -12.78 -10.92 2.20
C LEU A 279 -11.30 -11.20 1.88
N VAL A 280 -11.04 -12.22 1.07
CA VAL A 280 -9.67 -12.67 0.82
C VAL A 280 -9.15 -12.15 -0.50
N LEU A 281 -7.83 -11.96 -0.59
CA LEU A 281 -7.23 -11.76 -1.90
C LEU A 281 -7.42 -13.04 -2.70
N PRO A 282 -7.91 -12.94 -3.95
CA PRO A 282 -7.89 -14.10 -4.82
C PRO A 282 -6.43 -14.60 -4.99
N GLY A 283 -6.22 -15.84 -5.43
CA GLY A 283 -4.97 -16.40 -5.96
C GLY A 283 -3.77 -16.48 -5.02
N VAL A 284 -3.90 -15.91 -3.83
CA VAL A 284 -2.95 -15.96 -2.72
C VAL A 284 -3.36 -17.16 -1.86
N ASP A 285 -2.42 -18.06 -1.60
CA ASP A 285 -2.72 -19.31 -0.88
C ASP A 285 -2.93 -19.03 0.61
N GLU A 286 -4.08 -19.43 1.16
CA GLU A 286 -4.36 -19.35 2.60
C GLU A 286 -3.41 -20.25 3.41
N SER A 287 -2.75 -21.23 2.77
CA SER A 287 -1.72 -22.06 3.42
C SER A 287 -0.48 -21.26 3.87
N GLY A 288 -0.28 -20.05 3.34
CA GLY A 288 0.74 -19.08 3.80
C GLY A 288 0.43 -18.45 5.16
N GLY A 289 -0.70 -18.80 5.79
CA GLY A 289 -1.11 -18.27 7.08
C GLY A 289 -1.53 -16.79 7.02
N THR A 290 -1.43 -16.09 8.16
CA THR A 290 -1.86 -14.70 8.32
C THR A 290 -1.10 -13.70 7.45
N ASN A 291 0.06 -14.08 6.90
CA ASN A 291 0.94 -13.18 6.14
C ASN A 291 0.82 -13.30 4.60
N ALA A 292 -0.05 -14.18 4.08
CA ALA A 292 -0.11 -14.46 2.65
C ALA A 292 -0.40 -13.20 1.79
N GLY A 293 -1.10 -12.21 2.36
CA GLY A 293 -1.38 -10.92 1.71
C GLY A 293 -0.14 -10.09 1.36
N ARG A 294 1.02 -10.37 1.97
CA ARG A 294 2.30 -9.70 1.69
C ARG A 294 2.78 -9.91 0.25
N SER A 295 2.35 -11.01 -0.37
CA SER A 295 2.66 -11.33 -1.77
C SER A 295 2.26 -10.25 -2.78
N ILE A 296 1.40 -9.28 -2.43
CA ILE A 296 1.11 -8.11 -3.28
C ILE A 296 2.38 -7.27 -3.52
N ILE A 297 3.18 -7.02 -2.48
CA ILE A 297 4.30 -6.07 -2.52
C ILE A 297 5.67 -6.74 -2.67
N GLU A 298 5.73 -8.06 -2.54
CA GLU A 298 6.95 -8.84 -2.69
C GLU A 298 7.56 -8.80 -4.08
N ALA A 299 8.87 -9.04 -4.14
CA ALA A 299 9.56 -9.23 -5.40
C ALA A 299 9.02 -10.47 -6.17
N PRO A 300 9.11 -10.48 -7.51
CA PRO A 300 8.70 -11.63 -8.31
C PRO A 300 9.51 -12.90 -8.00
N SER A 301 8.83 -14.04 -7.84
CA SER A 301 9.45 -15.35 -7.62
C SER A 301 9.10 -16.36 -8.71
N SER A 302 10.05 -17.20 -9.11
CA SER A 302 9.78 -18.33 -10.03
C SER A 302 8.74 -19.31 -9.48
N SER A 303 8.55 -19.35 -8.17
CA SER A 303 7.53 -20.16 -7.48
C SER A 303 6.16 -19.50 -7.38
N ASP A 304 5.99 -18.25 -7.83
CA ASP A 304 4.69 -17.57 -7.81
C ASP A 304 3.67 -18.40 -8.61
N THR A 305 2.54 -18.73 -7.99
CA THR A 305 1.43 -19.39 -8.68
C THR A 305 0.83 -18.46 -9.73
N ALA A 306 0.07 -19.00 -10.69
CA ALA A 306 -0.62 -18.18 -11.69
C ALA A 306 -1.50 -17.09 -11.04
N GLY A 307 -2.15 -17.42 -9.92
CA GLY A 307 -2.92 -16.47 -9.12
C GLY A 307 -2.06 -15.34 -8.57
N VAL A 308 -0.95 -15.66 -7.87
CA VAL A 308 -0.04 -14.64 -7.30
C VAL A 308 0.53 -13.72 -8.39
N LYS A 309 0.93 -14.28 -9.55
CA LYS A 309 1.45 -13.49 -10.67
C LYS A 309 0.51 -12.37 -11.11
N GLN A 310 -0.81 -12.61 -11.04
CA GLN A 310 -1.80 -11.64 -11.47
C GLN A 310 -2.05 -10.50 -10.45
N THR A 311 -1.91 -10.70 -9.14
CA THR A 311 -2.05 -9.57 -8.18
C THR A 311 -0.77 -8.95 -7.72
N LYS A 312 0.34 -9.66 -7.79
CA LYS A 312 1.60 -9.13 -7.31
C LYS A 312 1.93 -7.87 -8.09
N PHE A 313 1.98 -6.73 -7.41
CA PHE A 313 2.15 -5.42 -8.02
C PHE A 313 3.46 -5.38 -8.82
N ALA A 314 4.52 -5.99 -8.28
CA ALA A 314 5.83 -6.11 -8.90
C ALA A 314 5.82 -6.82 -10.28
N ARG A 315 4.79 -7.64 -10.56
CA ARG A 315 4.62 -8.29 -11.86
C ARG A 315 4.00 -7.35 -12.89
N ASN A 316 3.10 -6.46 -12.46
CA ASN A 316 2.26 -5.66 -13.36
C ASN A 316 2.65 -4.18 -13.44
N ALA A 317 3.52 -3.69 -12.56
CA ALA A 317 3.96 -2.30 -12.56
C ALA A 317 4.66 -1.92 -13.86
N GLY A 318 4.30 -0.78 -14.44
CA GLY A 318 4.81 -0.28 -15.71
C GLY A 318 6.23 0.24 -15.65
N LEU A 319 6.58 1.00 -14.62
CA LEU A 319 7.96 1.39 -14.33
C LEU A 319 8.48 0.53 -13.17
N TYR A 320 9.46 -0.32 -13.46
CA TYR A 320 10.08 -1.21 -12.50
C TYR A 320 11.51 -0.78 -12.23
N ILE A 321 11.85 -0.49 -10.97
CA ILE A 321 13.17 0.01 -10.58
C ILE A 321 13.78 -0.97 -9.60
N ILE A 322 15.00 -1.43 -9.87
CA ILE A 322 15.77 -2.25 -8.93
C ILE A 322 16.90 -1.43 -8.37
N VAL A 323 16.97 -1.36 -7.05
CA VAL A 323 17.91 -0.53 -6.32
C VAL A 323 18.79 -1.42 -5.44
N ASN A 324 20.10 -1.22 -5.53
CA ASN A 324 21.09 -1.77 -4.64
C ASN A 324 21.70 -0.66 -3.78
N PRO A 325 21.28 -0.50 -2.52
CA PRO A 325 21.83 0.51 -1.62
C PRO A 325 23.12 0.07 -0.89
N ASP A 326 23.61 -1.14 -1.14
CA ASP A 326 24.72 -1.78 -0.41
C ASP A 326 26.07 -1.63 -1.14
N ASP A 327 27.17 -1.92 -0.44
CA ASP A 327 28.54 -1.84 -0.95
C ASP A 327 28.98 -3.08 -1.75
N ASN A 328 28.16 -4.13 -1.77
CA ASN A 328 28.38 -5.36 -2.53
C ASN A 328 27.49 -5.46 -3.77
N ILE A 329 27.89 -6.27 -4.74
CA ILE A 329 27.01 -6.65 -5.85
C ILE A 329 25.83 -7.43 -5.31
N ARG A 330 24.63 -7.08 -5.78
CA ARG A 330 23.38 -7.76 -5.43
C ARG A 330 22.66 -8.28 -6.66
N THR A 331 21.79 -9.26 -6.44
CA THR A 331 20.95 -9.84 -7.48
C THR A 331 19.51 -9.46 -7.22
N GLY A 332 18.94 -8.63 -8.10
CA GLY A 332 17.51 -8.34 -8.13
C GLY A 332 16.71 -9.35 -8.94
N LYS A 333 15.40 -9.14 -8.94
CA LYS A 333 14.42 -9.91 -9.73
C LYS A 333 13.67 -8.96 -10.64
N LEU A 334 13.52 -9.34 -11.90
CA LEU A 334 12.71 -8.65 -12.90
C LEU A 334 11.24 -9.08 -12.79
N PRO A 335 10.28 -8.37 -13.41
CA PRO A 335 8.85 -8.73 -13.39
C PRO A 335 8.56 -10.17 -13.83
N ASP A 336 9.33 -10.72 -14.76
CA ASP A 336 9.21 -12.12 -15.21
C ASP A 336 9.83 -13.14 -14.21
N ALA A 337 10.40 -12.67 -13.10
CA ALA A 337 11.19 -13.38 -12.08
C ALA A 337 12.58 -13.86 -12.53
N SER A 338 13.04 -13.44 -13.70
CA SER A 338 14.45 -13.60 -14.09
C SER A 338 15.35 -12.76 -13.16
N SER A 339 16.60 -13.18 -13.03
CA SER A 339 17.55 -12.52 -12.11
C SER A 339 18.39 -11.49 -12.86
N VAL A 340 18.71 -10.39 -12.19
CA VAL A 340 19.54 -9.34 -12.77
C VAL A 340 20.54 -8.81 -11.75
N LEU A 341 21.81 -8.69 -12.16
CA LEU A 341 22.86 -8.13 -11.32
C LEU A 341 22.73 -6.60 -11.25
N VAL A 342 22.96 -6.08 -10.05
CA VAL A 342 22.98 -4.64 -9.75
C VAL A 342 24.25 -4.34 -8.95
N LEU A 343 25.12 -3.52 -9.53
CA LEU A 343 26.38 -3.13 -8.90
C LEU A 343 26.15 -2.27 -7.64
N PRO A 344 27.12 -2.18 -6.72
CA PRO A 344 27.01 -1.45 -5.46
C PRO A 344 26.47 -0.04 -5.62
N PHE A 345 25.67 0.35 -4.65
CA PHE A 345 25.04 1.66 -4.54
C PHE A 345 24.23 2.07 -5.77
N SER A 346 23.94 1.23 -6.76
CA SER A 346 23.38 1.64 -8.06
C SER A 346 21.91 1.25 -8.22
N TYR A 347 21.30 1.71 -9.32
CA TYR A 347 19.95 1.29 -9.69
C TYR A 347 19.79 1.16 -11.19
N ARG A 348 18.80 0.36 -11.58
CA ARG A 348 18.45 0.08 -12.98
C ARG A 348 16.93 0.11 -13.13
N CYS A 349 16.45 0.50 -14.30
CA CYS A 349 15.03 0.77 -14.52
C CYS A 349 14.52 0.07 -15.78
N TRP A 350 13.30 -0.43 -15.76
CA TRP A 350 12.66 -1.09 -16.88
C TRP A 350 11.24 -0.57 -17.10
N LEU A 351 10.87 -0.43 -18.37
CA LEU A 351 9.48 -0.43 -18.78
C LEU A 351 9.02 -1.88 -18.93
N ASN A 352 7.89 -2.18 -18.31
CA ASN A 352 7.30 -3.51 -18.27
C ASN A 352 5.91 -3.48 -18.90
N THR A 353 5.73 -4.21 -20.00
CA THR A 353 4.43 -4.41 -20.62
C THR A 353 3.98 -5.85 -20.38
N VAL A 354 2.82 -6.00 -19.76
CA VAL A 354 2.15 -7.31 -19.60
C VAL A 354 1.18 -7.51 -20.75
N ASN A 355 1.45 -8.50 -21.60
CA ASN A 355 0.60 -8.83 -22.73
C ASN A 355 -0.67 -9.58 -22.28
N ASP A 356 -1.68 -9.65 -23.15
CA ASP A 356 -2.97 -10.31 -22.85
C ASP A 356 -2.83 -11.80 -22.51
N ASP A 357 -1.76 -12.46 -22.99
CA ASP A 357 -1.41 -13.85 -22.68
C ASP A 357 -0.63 -14.03 -21.36
N GLY A 358 -0.38 -12.93 -20.63
CA GLY A 358 0.39 -12.90 -19.38
C GLY A 358 1.91 -12.93 -19.57
N THR A 359 2.41 -12.85 -20.81
CA THR A 359 3.84 -12.71 -21.08
C THR A 359 4.31 -11.27 -20.86
N TYR A 360 5.63 -11.10 -20.68
CA TYR A 360 6.23 -9.81 -20.37
C TYR A 360 7.14 -9.33 -21.51
N THR A 361 7.05 -8.05 -21.83
CA THR A 361 8.07 -7.33 -22.61
C THR A 361 8.78 -6.35 -21.68
N LEU A 362 10.08 -6.57 -21.47
CA LEU A 362 10.91 -5.76 -20.58
C LEU A 362 11.92 -4.95 -21.41
N GLN A 363 11.94 -3.63 -21.21
CA GLN A 363 12.88 -2.74 -21.90
C GLN A 363 13.59 -1.85 -20.88
N GLU A 364 14.91 -1.96 -20.79
CA GLU A 364 15.69 -1.14 -19.86
C GLU A 364 15.70 0.32 -20.32
N VAL A 365 15.48 1.22 -19.37
CA VAL A 365 15.44 2.67 -19.57
C VAL A 365 16.34 3.38 -18.57
N VAL A 366 16.73 4.59 -18.93
CA VAL A 366 17.53 5.51 -18.13
C VAL A 366 16.65 6.68 -17.74
N LEU A 367 16.45 6.83 -16.43
CA LEU A 367 15.65 7.91 -15.88
C LEU A 367 16.38 9.25 -15.99
N PRO A 368 15.63 10.37 -16.03
CA PRO A 368 16.19 11.71 -15.89
C PRO A 368 17.13 11.83 -14.70
N GLY A 369 18.32 12.35 -14.97
CA GLY A 369 19.37 12.55 -13.98
C GLY A 369 19.97 11.28 -13.37
N GLN A 370 19.68 10.10 -13.94
CA GLN A 370 20.32 8.85 -13.55
C GLN A 370 21.83 8.93 -13.85
N PRO A 371 22.73 8.67 -12.88
CA PRO A 371 24.17 8.80 -13.10
C PRO A 371 24.74 7.77 -14.09
N SER A 372 24.32 6.51 -13.94
CA SER A 372 24.84 5.37 -14.69
C SER A 372 23.80 4.27 -14.83
N TYR A 373 23.97 3.36 -15.80
CA TYR A 373 23.05 2.28 -16.13
C TYR A 373 23.79 1.02 -16.61
N GLY A 374 23.12 -0.14 -16.59
CA GLY A 374 23.72 -1.41 -17.02
C GLY A 374 25.07 -1.74 -16.36
N TYR A 375 25.88 -2.55 -17.04
CA TYR A 375 27.32 -2.69 -16.79
C TYR A 375 28.00 -3.31 -18.02
N ASP A 376 29.30 -3.03 -18.22
CA ASP A 376 30.11 -3.70 -19.22
C ASP A 376 30.62 -5.03 -18.64
N ASN A 377 30.00 -6.14 -19.06
CA ASN A 377 30.38 -7.49 -18.65
C ASN A 377 31.72 -7.87 -19.31
N ASN A 378 32.84 -7.41 -18.76
CA ASN A 378 34.18 -7.39 -19.38
C ASN A 378 35.00 -8.67 -19.12
N GLY A 379 34.31 -9.79 -18.86
CA GLY A 379 34.95 -11.10 -18.70
C GLY A 379 34.19 -11.99 -17.74
N THR A 380 34.19 -11.63 -16.45
CA THR A 380 33.50 -12.40 -15.39
C THR A 380 32.27 -11.63 -14.91
N PRO A 381 31.04 -12.09 -15.17
CA PRO A 381 29.84 -11.34 -14.79
C PRO A 381 29.76 -11.08 -13.28
N GLY A 382 29.61 -9.81 -12.91
CA GLY A 382 29.49 -9.40 -11.52
C GLY A 382 30.83 -9.38 -10.78
N ASN A 383 31.91 -8.96 -11.44
CA ASN A 383 33.22 -8.79 -10.83
C ASN A 383 33.60 -7.30 -10.76
N LEU A 384 33.64 -6.74 -9.53
CA LEU A 384 33.97 -5.32 -9.31
C LEU A 384 35.40 -4.92 -9.70
N ALA A 385 36.26 -5.87 -10.07
CA ALA A 385 37.62 -5.58 -10.51
C ALA A 385 37.72 -5.20 -11.99
N ASP A 386 36.77 -5.64 -12.82
CA ASP A 386 36.77 -5.46 -14.28
C ASP A 386 35.43 -5.01 -14.88
N ASP A 387 34.31 -5.14 -14.16
CA ASP A 387 33.00 -4.60 -14.55
C ASP A 387 32.79 -3.17 -14.04
N THR A 388 32.37 -2.28 -14.93
CA THR A 388 31.99 -0.89 -14.67
C THR A 388 30.58 -0.58 -15.17
N MET A 389 29.93 0.45 -14.63
CA MET A 389 28.63 0.91 -15.12
C MET A 389 28.80 1.81 -16.34
N TYR A 390 27.86 1.72 -17.29
CA TYR A 390 27.81 2.68 -18.38
C TYR A 390 27.41 4.05 -17.83
N GLN A 391 28.16 5.08 -18.21
CA GLN A 391 27.83 6.45 -17.86
C GLN A 391 26.57 6.90 -18.63
N ASN A 392 25.67 7.61 -17.96
CA ASN A 392 24.58 8.28 -18.66
C ASN A 392 25.11 9.49 -19.45
N ASP A 393 25.36 9.27 -20.73
CA ASP A 393 25.72 10.32 -21.69
C ASP A 393 24.54 10.78 -22.57
N PHE A 394 23.31 10.42 -22.22
CA PHE A 394 22.12 10.80 -22.98
C PHE A 394 21.72 12.26 -22.72
N PRO A 395 20.84 12.86 -23.54
CA PRO A 395 20.40 14.24 -23.34
C PRO A 395 19.74 14.51 -21.98
N ASN A 396 19.32 13.48 -21.24
CA ASN A 396 18.76 13.58 -19.89
C ASN A 396 19.81 13.44 -18.75
N ARG A 397 21.11 13.42 -19.07
CA ARG A 397 22.21 13.19 -18.13
C ARG A 397 22.31 14.20 -17.00
N PHE A 398 23.04 13.78 -15.97
CA PHE A 398 23.48 14.60 -14.84
C PHE A 398 25.01 14.68 -14.80
N THR A 399 25.58 15.85 -14.51
CA THR A 399 27.04 16.00 -14.34
C THR A 399 27.40 15.93 -12.85
N ASP A 400 28.38 15.08 -12.56
CA ASP A 400 28.87 14.54 -11.28
C ASP A 400 29.29 15.52 -10.16
N ARG A 401 29.05 16.83 -10.24
CA ARG A 401 29.58 17.82 -9.29
C ARG A 401 28.58 18.44 -8.31
N THR A 402 27.31 18.07 -8.30
CA THR A 402 26.33 18.64 -7.35
C THR A 402 25.50 17.57 -6.63
N ALA A 403 25.08 17.83 -5.39
CA ALA A 403 24.42 16.83 -4.55
C ALA A 403 22.95 16.52 -4.93
N ILE A 404 22.40 17.20 -5.95
CA ILE A 404 21.08 16.96 -6.54
C ILE A 404 21.09 17.48 -7.98
N GLY A 405 20.75 16.62 -8.95
CA GLY A 405 20.39 17.09 -10.29
C GLY A 405 19.05 17.80 -10.31
N SER A 406 18.94 18.93 -11.02
CA SER A 406 17.66 19.63 -11.23
C SER A 406 16.58 18.71 -11.84
N ASN A 407 16.98 17.58 -12.42
CA ASN A 407 16.16 16.59 -13.10
C ASN A 407 16.18 15.17 -12.51
N GLN A 408 16.90 14.91 -11.41
CA GLN A 408 17.09 13.54 -10.91
C GLN A 408 15.85 12.96 -10.19
N VAL A 409 15.19 11.97 -10.81
CA VAL A 409 13.95 11.36 -10.25
C VAL A 409 14.21 10.52 -8.99
N LEU A 410 15.31 9.76 -8.97
CA LEU A 410 15.65 8.86 -7.87
C LEU A 410 17.08 9.10 -7.39
N ARG A 411 17.28 9.16 -6.08
CA ARG A 411 18.60 9.30 -5.43
C ARG A 411 18.84 8.17 -4.46
N ILE A 412 20.10 7.75 -4.37
CA ILE A 412 20.58 6.68 -3.49
C ILE A 412 21.94 7.06 -2.88
N PRO A 413 22.41 6.34 -1.84
CA PRO A 413 23.66 6.69 -1.17
C PRO A 413 24.87 6.77 -2.11
N ALA A 414 25.69 7.81 -1.94
CA ALA A 414 27.00 8.05 -2.57
C ALA A 414 27.04 8.23 -4.11
N SER A 415 27.43 9.44 -4.58
CA SER A 415 27.83 9.73 -5.96
C SER A 415 29.36 9.72 -6.13
N GLY A 416 29.88 9.26 -7.29
CA GLY A 416 31.31 9.30 -7.66
C GLY A 416 32.11 8.04 -7.30
N ARG A 417 31.73 6.88 -7.85
CA ARG A 417 32.26 5.56 -7.46
C ARG A 417 33.42 5.09 -8.32
N ALA A 418 34.18 4.13 -7.80
CA ALA A 418 35.21 3.42 -8.57
C ALA A 418 34.64 2.56 -9.71
N CYS A 419 33.38 2.12 -9.60
CA CYS A 419 32.69 1.35 -10.64
C CYS A 419 31.97 2.22 -11.69
N ASP A 420 31.83 3.52 -11.47
CA ASP A 420 31.34 4.43 -12.52
C ASP A 420 32.54 4.85 -13.38
N ASN A 421 32.41 4.79 -14.71
CA ASN A 421 33.48 5.22 -15.62
C ASN A 421 33.87 6.70 -15.37
N THR A 422 35.13 7.05 -15.65
CA THR A 422 35.63 8.43 -15.49
C THR A 422 34.84 9.43 -16.34
N VAL A 423 34.62 10.63 -15.76
CA VAL A 423 33.94 11.82 -16.30
C VAL A 423 33.79 11.86 -17.84
N SER A 424 32.54 12.03 -18.31
CA SER A 424 32.13 12.16 -19.71
C SER A 424 33.13 12.96 -20.56
N THR A 425 33.76 12.30 -21.54
CA THR A 425 34.73 12.92 -22.46
C THR A 425 34.07 13.71 -23.59
N PHE A 426 32.74 13.74 -23.68
CA PHE A 426 31.97 14.35 -24.78
C PHE A 426 32.14 15.88 -24.88
N LEU A 427 32.73 16.54 -23.87
CA LEU A 427 33.10 17.95 -23.90
C LEU A 427 34.43 18.23 -24.62
N THR A 428 35.14 17.20 -25.08
CA THR A 428 36.40 17.37 -25.83
C THR A 428 36.22 17.50 -27.34
N LEU A 429 35.04 17.20 -27.89
CA LEU A 429 34.74 17.43 -29.30
C LEU A 429 33.86 18.68 -29.52
N ALA A 430 34.52 19.75 -29.98
CA ALA A 430 33.98 20.82 -30.84
C ALA A 430 32.99 21.87 -30.26
N VAL A 431 33.03 22.18 -28.97
CA VAL A 431 32.49 23.48 -28.48
C VAL A 431 33.68 24.39 -28.10
N PRO A 432 33.79 25.61 -28.67
CA PRO A 432 34.90 26.52 -28.36
C PRO A 432 34.96 26.81 -26.85
N THR A 433 36.07 26.41 -26.23
CA THR A 433 36.32 26.51 -24.79
C THR A 433 36.37 27.94 -24.26
N SER A 434 36.38 28.95 -25.13
CA SER A 434 36.33 30.37 -24.76
C SER A 434 34.93 30.89 -24.39
N ASN A 435 33.86 30.10 -24.64
CA ASN A 435 32.51 30.37 -24.15
C ASN A 435 32.10 29.45 -22.98
N LEU A 436 33.00 28.57 -22.55
CA LEU A 436 32.81 27.66 -21.42
C LEU A 436 33.55 28.23 -20.21
N ALA A 437 32.90 29.19 -19.56
CA ALA A 437 33.23 29.50 -18.18
C ALA A 437 32.87 28.28 -17.34
N ASP A 438 33.88 27.44 -17.12
CA ASP A 438 33.95 26.37 -16.12
C ASP A 438 33.27 25.04 -16.52
N ALA A 439 33.90 23.92 -16.17
CA ALA A 439 33.35 22.57 -16.25
C ALA A 439 32.25 22.34 -15.18
N THR A 440 31.53 23.42 -14.87
CA THR A 440 30.42 23.57 -13.92
C THR A 440 29.18 24.16 -14.61
N VAL A 441 29.16 24.22 -15.95
CA VAL A 441 27.99 24.62 -16.74
C VAL A 441 26.93 23.50 -16.70
N THR A 442 26.18 23.56 -15.61
CA THR A 442 24.86 23.01 -15.31
C THR A 442 23.88 23.31 -16.44
N THR A 443 23.31 22.25 -17.05
CA THR A 443 21.97 22.08 -17.66
C THR A 443 21.20 23.23 -18.34
N GLY A 444 21.75 24.42 -18.58
CA GLY A 444 21.04 25.52 -19.24
C GLY A 444 19.81 26.05 -18.50
N TYR A 445 19.59 25.63 -17.26
CA TYR A 445 18.87 26.42 -16.28
C TYR A 445 19.86 27.48 -15.79
N THR A 446 19.45 28.76 -15.73
CA THR A 446 20.29 29.78 -15.10
C THR A 446 20.74 29.28 -13.73
N ASN A 447 22.05 29.41 -13.46
CA ASN A 447 22.68 29.14 -12.16
C ASN A 447 22.17 30.15 -11.10
N ALA A 448 20.88 30.10 -10.79
CA ALA A 448 20.30 30.57 -9.55
C ALA A 448 20.03 29.39 -8.59
N SER A 449 20.14 28.15 -9.06
CA SER A 449 20.30 26.98 -8.20
C SER A 449 21.77 26.86 -7.84
N THR A 450 22.16 27.55 -6.77
CA THR A 450 23.42 27.22 -6.08
C THR A 450 23.42 25.73 -5.82
N THR A 451 24.41 25.04 -6.38
CA THR A 451 24.90 23.75 -5.95
C THR A 451 24.60 23.54 -4.48
N MET A 452 23.71 22.58 -4.16
CA MET A 452 23.68 22.02 -2.81
C MET A 452 25.12 21.62 -2.53
N GLY A 453 25.79 22.33 -1.60
CA GLY A 453 27.06 21.85 -1.05
C GLY A 453 26.83 20.39 -0.67
N SER A 454 27.73 19.50 -1.05
CA SER A 454 27.63 18.07 -0.75
C SER A 454 27.43 17.88 0.74
N PHE A 455 26.19 17.65 1.15
CA PHE A 455 25.92 17.02 2.43
C PHE A 455 26.10 15.53 2.20
N SER A 456 26.86 14.85 3.08
CA SER A 456 26.80 13.39 3.15
C SER A 456 25.43 12.98 3.74
N ASP A 457 24.40 13.09 2.90
CA ASP A 457 22.98 12.81 3.15
C ASP A 457 22.61 11.42 2.58
N ALA A 458 23.30 10.39 3.07
CA ALA A 458 23.17 9.02 2.57
C ALA A 458 22.19 8.17 3.40
N TYR A 459 21.95 8.55 4.65
CA TYR A 459 21.22 7.74 5.62
C TYR A 459 20.29 8.59 6.49
N PHE A 460 19.23 7.98 7.03
CA PHE A 460 18.40 8.52 8.11
C PHE A 460 18.18 7.45 9.18
N PHE A 461 17.54 7.85 10.27
CA PHE A 461 17.24 6.96 11.39
C PHE A 461 15.72 6.88 11.62
N ASP A 462 15.20 5.66 11.61
CA ASP A 462 13.89 5.32 12.18
C ASP A 462 14.14 4.68 13.54
N LEU A 463 13.72 5.34 14.62
CA LEU A 463 13.93 4.84 15.98
C LEU A 463 13.16 3.52 16.26
N ARG A 464 12.22 3.13 15.39
CA ARG A 464 11.57 1.81 15.40
C ARG A 464 12.23 0.86 14.39
N ARG A 465 13.48 1.08 14.02
CA ARG A 465 14.31 0.09 13.33
C ARG A 465 15.64 -0.01 14.04
N ALA A 466 15.60 -0.16 15.36
CA ALA A 466 16.77 -0.25 16.23
C ALA A 466 17.08 -1.71 16.59
N ASP A 467 18.36 -2.03 16.76
CA ASP A 467 18.75 -3.30 17.36
C ASP A 467 18.36 -3.35 18.85
N ASN A 468 18.22 -4.57 19.38
CA ASN A 468 17.87 -4.86 20.78
C ASN A 468 16.54 -4.25 21.25
N SER A 469 15.66 -3.93 20.32
CA SER A 469 14.29 -3.56 20.64
C SER A 469 13.44 -4.83 20.87
N LYS A 470 13.77 -5.56 21.94
CA LYS A 470 13.15 -6.86 22.29
C LYS A 470 11.75 -6.73 22.90
N GLY A 471 10.92 -5.81 22.44
CA GLY A 471 9.54 -5.63 22.95
C GLY A 471 9.42 -5.14 24.40
N TYR A 472 10.47 -5.21 25.23
CA TYR A 472 10.50 -4.63 26.58
C TYR A 472 10.88 -3.15 26.51
N PRO A 473 9.96 -2.22 26.74
CA PRO A 473 10.29 -0.81 26.55
C PRO A 473 11.11 -0.24 27.73
N PHE A 474 11.23 -0.97 28.85
CA PHE A 474 11.63 -0.37 30.14
C PHE A 474 12.75 -1.08 30.91
N ASN A 475 13.02 -2.37 30.68
CA ASN A 475 14.12 -3.08 31.36
C ASN A 475 15.40 -3.06 30.51
N ARG A 476 15.85 -1.84 30.14
CA ARG A 476 17.08 -1.65 29.37
C ARG A 476 18.24 -1.53 30.32
N SER A 477 19.25 -2.34 30.06
CA SER A 477 20.39 -2.48 30.95
C SER A 477 21.69 -2.29 30.18
N SER A 478 22.75 -2.42 30.93
CA SER A 478 24.10 -2.44 30.43
C SER A 478 24.40 -3.53 29.38
N SER A 479 23.62 -4.60 29.37
CA SER A 479 23.77 -5.72 28.45
C SER A 479 22.67 -5.76 27.38
N ASN A 480 21.78 -4.76 27.32
CA ASN A 480 20.66 -4.67 26.36
C ASN A 480 20.35 -3.19 25.99
N PRO A 481 21.29 -2.48 25.33
CA PRO A 481 21.13 -1.07 24.98
C PRO A 481 20.19 -0.87 23.78
N PHE A 482 19.62 0.32 23.64
CA PHE A 482 18.88 0.71 22.43
C PHE A 482 19.85 1.27 21.40
N ASP A 483 19.87 0.69 20.20
CA ASP A 483 20.84 1.04 19.17
C ASP A 483 20.17 1.29 17.80
N PRO A 484 19.84 2.55 17.44
CA PRO A 484 19.20 2.88 16.18
C PRO A 484 20.07 2.50 14.97
N ARG A 485 19.49 1.78 13.99
CA ARG A 485 20.21 1.41 12.77
C ARG A 485 20.15 2.53 11.73
N PRO A 486 21.24 2.79 10.98
CA PRO A 486 21.21 3.69 9.83
C PRO A 486 20.42 3.05 8.69
N ILE A 487 19.54 3.83 8.06
CA ILE A 487 18.71 3.40 6.93
C ILE A 487 19.17 4.13 5.68
N ALA A 488 19.60 3.39 4.66
CA ALA A 488 19.95 3.90 3.35
C ALA A 488 18.73 4.54 2.68
N LYS A 489 18.91 5.77 2.22
CA LYS A 489 17.86 6.56 1.57
C LYS A 489 17.69 6.14 0.12
N ILE A 490 16.50 5.68 -0.24
CA ILE A 490 16.07 5.60 -1.63
C ILE A 490 15.06 6.73 -1.84
N ASP A 491 15.55 7.90 -2.24
CA ASP A 491 14.74 9.10 -2.36
C ASP A 491 14.08 9.17 -3.74
N PHE A 492 12.77 9.01 -3.75
CA PHE A 492 11.95 9.07 -4.94
C PHE A 492 11.22 10.42 -5.00
N ASP A 493 11.70 11.33 -5.83
CA ASP A 493 11.19 12.69 -5.92
C ASP A 493 9.92 12.76 -6.78
N MET A 494 8.79 13.03 -6.13
CA MET A 494 7.48 13.05 -6.78
C MET A 494 7.31 14.23 -7.75
N THR A 495 7.94 15.38 -7.45
CA THR A 495 7.91 16.54 -8.35
C THR A 495 8.72 16.26 -9.59
N ARG A 496 9.93 15.70 -9.46
CA ARG A 496 10.79 15.36 -10.61
C ARG A 496 10.22 14.21 -11.44
N LEU A 497 9.57 13.23 -10.81
CA LEU A 497 8.79 12.23 -11.53
C LEU A 497 7.71 12.89 -12.39
N LYS A 498 6.94 13.83 -11.82
CA LYS A 498 5.90 14.54 -12.56
C LYS A 498 6.44 15.24 -13.80
N LEU A 499 7.52 15.99 -13.65
CA LEU A 499 8.20 16.65 -14.79
C LEU A 499 8.65 15.61 -15.83
N ALA A 500 9.17 14.47 -15.38
CA ALA A 500 9.64 13.40 -16.27
C ALA A 500 8.53 12.77 -17.10
N VAL A 501 7.42 12.42 -16.44
CA VAL A 501 6.25 11.84 -17.10
C VAL A 501 5.61 12.86 -18.03
N GLU A 502 5.35 14.08 -17.57
CA GLU A 502 4.73 15.12 -18.41
C GLU A 502 5.57 15.42 -19.66
N ARG A 503 6.90 15.51 -19.51
CA ARG A 503 7.80 15.70 -20.64
C ARG A 503 7.74 14.54 -21.64
N THR A 504 7.70 13.31 -21.13
CA THR A 504 7.78 12.11 -21.97
C THR A 504 6.44 11.80 -22.65
N VAL A 505 5.32 12.02 -21.95
CA VAL A 505 3.95 11.74 -22.40
C VAL A 505 3.33 12.87 -23.21
N TYR A 506 3.49 14.13 -22.79
CA TYR A 506 2.79 15.27 -23.40
C TYR A 506 3.65 16.12 -24.35
N GLY A 507 4.98 15.98 -24.31
CA GLY A 507 5.87 16.58 -25.30
C GLY A 507 6.56 17.88 -24.86
N TRP A 508 6.89 18.72 -25.83
CA TRP A 508 7.90 19.81 -25.73
C TRP A 508 7.29 21.20 -25.51
N ASN A 509 6.00 21.36 -25.76
CA ASN A 509 5.22 22.56 -25.43
C ASN A 509 4.57 22.49 -24.03
N THR A 510 4.88 21.46 -23.24
CA THR A 510 4.27 21.19 -21.95
C THR A 510 4.88 22.07 -20.85
N SER A 511 4.01 22.56 -19.97
CA SER A 511 4.38 23.24 -18.73
C SER A 511 3.74 22.54 -17.54
N SER A 512 4.44 22.49 -16.42
CA SER A 512 3.97 21.90 -15.17
C SER A 512 3.75 22.95 -14.10
N ASN A 513 2.67 22.83 -13.34
CA ASN A 513 2.51 23.60 -12.11
C ASN A 513 3.05 22.78 -10.94
N ILE A 514 4.09 23.32 -10.29
CA ILE A 514 4.81 22.66 -9.19
C ILE A 514 5.11 23.64 -8.06
N TYR A 515 5.34 23.10 -6.87
CA TYR A 515 6.14 23.79 -5.86
C TYR A 515 7.61 23.57 -6.18
N LEU A 516 8.46 24.57 -6.04
CA LEU A 516 9.88 24.46 -6.36
C LEU A 516 10.62 23.62 -5.31
N PRO A 517 11.18 22.44 -5.67
CA PRO A 517 11.87 21.55 -4.75
C PRO A 517 13.37 21.92 -4.66
N MET A 518 13.63 23.15 -4.22
CA MET A 518 14.98 23.72 -4.11
C MET A 518 15.21 24.35 -2.73
N LEU A 519 16.48 24.63 -2.40
CA LEU A 519 16.81 25.30 -1.14
C LEU A 519 16.07 26.65 -1.01
N PRO A 520 15.49 26.94 0.16
CA PRO A 520 14.86 28.23 0.41
C PRO A 520 15.83 29.40 0.17
N ALA A 521 15.44 30.32 -0.72
CA ALA A 521 16.16 31.54 -1.04
C ALA A 521 15.17 32.67 -1.31
N SER A 522 15.61 33.93 -1.20
CA SER A 522 14.74 35.09 -1.40
C SER A 522 14.06 35.11 -2.77
N ALA A 523 14.73 34.57 -3.79
CA ALA A 523 14.22 34.52 -5.16
C ALA A 523 13.15 33.45 -5.40
N ASN A 524 13.06 32.42 -4.56
CA ASN A 524 12.17 31.26 -4.76
C ASN A 524 11.20 31.04 -3.59
N TRP A 525 11.20 31.90 -2.57
CA TRP A 525 10.46 31.62 -1.34
C TRP A 525 8.93 31.61 -1.54
N GLY A 526 8.41 32.44 -2.45
CA GLY A 526 6.97 32.52 -2.73
C GLY A 526 6.38 31.24 -3.31
N ASP A 527 7.21 30.41 -3.93
CA ASP A 527 6.87 29.17 -4.62
C ASP A 527 7.66 27.95 -4.11
N ASN A 528 8.42 28.11 -3.03
CA ASN A 528 9.22 27.04 -2.44
C ASN A 528 8.33 25.98 -1.77
N ILE A 529 8.64 24.71 -1.99
CA ILE A 529 7.88 23.60 -1.38
C ILE A 529 7.88 23.62 0.15
N LEU A 530 8.95 24.11 0.77
CA LEU A 530 9.16 24.17 2.23
C LEU A 530 8.59 25.44 2.87
N ASN A 531 7.98 26.34 2.09
CA ASN A 531 7.23 27.47 2.62
C ASN A 531 5.75 27.09 2.79
N PRO A 532 5.20 27.02 4.01
CA PRO A 532 3.81 26.65 4.23
C PRO A 532 2.82 27.53 3.46
N SER A 533 3.14 28.80 3.25
CA SER A 533 2.30 29.78 2.55
C SER A 533 2.60 29.92 1.05
N ALA A 534 3.44 29.06 0.47
CA ALA A 534 3.76 29.13 -0.95
C ALA A 534 2.57 28.80 -1.87
N GLY A 535 2.59 29.38 -3.06
CA GLY A 535 1.79 28.93 -4.21
C GLY A 535 2.62 28.07 -5.16
N THR A 536 1.98 27.47 -6.16
CA THR A 536 2.71 26.79 -7.26
C THR A 536 3.23 27.80 -8.28
N THR A 537 4.30 27.45 -8.98
CA THR A 537 4.82 28.15 -10.15
C THR A 537 4.75 27.28 -11.40
N THR A 538 4.66 27.91 -12.58
CA THR A 538 4.61 27.21 -13.86
C THR A 538 6.02 27.03 -14.43
N VAL A 539 6.47 25.80 -14.54
CA VAL A 539 7.78 25.43 -15.11
C VAL A 539 7.59 24.87 -16.52
N LYS A 540 8.27 25.47 -17.51
CA LYS A 540 8.33 24.90 -18.86
C LYS A 540 9.38 23.79 -18.90
N LEU A 541 9.06 22.70 -19.61
CA LEU A 541 9.89 21.49 -19.62
C LEU A 541 10.98 21.50 -20.71
N GLY A 542 11.20 22.64 -21.37
CA GLY A 542 12.28 22.85 -22.33
C GLY A 542 13.49 23.60 -21.74
N TYR A 543 14.51 23.82 -22.57
CA TYR A 543 15.77 24.47 -22.16
C TYR A 543 15.57 25.92 -21.72
N ASN A 544 16.17 26.33 -20.59
CA ASN A 544 16.12 27.69 -20.04
C ASN A 544 14.71 28.29 -19.89
N GLY A 545 13.71 27.45 -19.55
CA GLY A 545 12.31 27.88 -19.48
C GLY A 545 11.67 28.18 -20.85
N SER A 546 12.29 27.72 -21.94
CA SER A 546 11.76 27.69 -23.30
C SER A 546 10.93 26.42 -23.56
N THR A 547 10.29 26.36 -24.73
CA THR A 547 9.73 25.13 -25.32
C THR A 547 10.66 24.53 -26.38
N THR A 548 11.82 25.15 -26.67
CA THR A 548 12.80 24.70 -27.66
C THR A 548 14.06 24.15 -26.99
N PHE A 549 14.64 23.08 -27.53
CA PHE A 549 15.89 22.50 -27.04
C PHE A 549 17.07 22.85 -27.95
N PRO A 550 18.27 23.06 -27.38
CA PRO A 550 19.53 23.11 -28.12
C PRO A 550 19.66 21.88 -29.01
N THR A 551 19.98 22.13 -30.27
CA THR A 551 20.32 21.07 -31.22
C THR A 551 21.76 21.19 -31.65
N ASN A 552 22.39 20.07 -31.98
CA ASN A 552 23.66 20.08 -32.68
C ASN A 552 23.45 20.58 -34.13
N THR A 553 24.54 20.68 -34.89
CA THR A 553 24.51 21.13 -36.29
C THR A 553 23.71 20.20 -37.22
N SER A 554 23.43 18.98 -36.78
CA SER A 554 22.60 17.98 -37.48
C SER A 554 21.12 18.09 -37.12
N GLY A 555 20.75 18.94 -36.17
CA GLY A 555 19.36 19.08 -35.68
C GLY A 555 18.99 18.14 -34.53
N ASP A 556 19.93 17.36 -34.00
CA ASP A 556 19.68 16.45 -32.87
C ASP A 556 19.63 17.21 -31.55
N ILE A 557 18.64 16.92 -30.71
CA ILE A 557 18.51 17.52 -29.38
C ILE A 557 19.72 17.14 -28.50
N THR A 558 20.50 18.14 -28.07
CA THR A 558 21.70 17.93 -27.25
C THR A 558 21.44 17.96 -25.74
N CYS A 559 20.24 18.39 -25.32
CA CYS A 559 19.80 18.29 -23.93
C CYS A 559 18.28 18.19 -23.86
N ASP A 560 17.77 17.21 -23.09
CA ASP A 560 16.36 16.99 -22.79
C ASP A 560 16.24 16.43 -21.36
N PRO A 561 16.36 17.30 -20.35
CA PRO A 561 16.72 16.90 -18.99
C PRO A 561 15.67 16.00 -18.33
N PHE A 562 14.40 16.10 -18.72
CA PHE A 562 13.31 15.36 -18.08
C PHE A 562 12.82 14.16 -18.89
N LYS A 563 13.39 13.89 -20.07
CA LYS A 563 12.90 12.79 -20.91
C LYS A 563 13.52 11.45 -20.50
N LEU A 564 12.73 10.37 -20.60
CA LEU A 564 13.25 9.00 -20.48
C LEU A 564 13.91 8.55 -21.79
N TYR A 565 14.95 7.74 -21.67
CA TYR A 565 15.67 7.14 -22.80
C TYR A 565 15.79 5.63 -22.61
N PHE A 566 15.72 4.86 -23.68
CA PHE A 566 16.17 3.46 -23.66
C PHE A 566 17.68 3.41 -23.51
N THR A 567 18.22 2.31 -22.98
CA THR A 567 19.68 2.11 -22.88
C THR A 567 20.39 2.08 -24.24
N SER A 568 19.65 1.97 -25.34
CA SER A 568 20.15 2.15 -26.71
C SER A 568 20.39 3.62 -27.11
N GLY A 569 20.02 4.59 -26.25
CA GLY A 569 20.08 6.02 -26.54
C GLY A 569 18.86 6.58 -27.28
N VAL A 570 17.87 5.74 -27.60
CA VAL A 570 16.61 6.17 -28.24
C VAL A 570 15.68 6.80 -27.21
N ALA A 571 15.11 7.96 -27.52
CA ALA A 571 14.16 8.64 -26.63
C ALA A 571 12.83 7.85 -26.53
N VAL A 572 12.30 7.71 -25.31
CA VAL A 572 10.99 7.09 -25.07
C VAL A 572 9.88 8.00 -25.61
N THR A 573 8.88 7.42 -26.26
CA THR A 573 7.74 8.15 -26.84
C THR A 573 6.45 7.86 -26.08
N PRO A 574 5.40 8.70 -26.22
CA PRO A 574 4.11 8.45 -25.56
C PRO A 574 3.53 7.06 -25.91
N SER A 575 3.65 6.62 -27.17
CA SER A 575 3.17 5.30 -27.60
C SER A 575 3.90 4.12 -26.95
N ASN A 576 5.07 4.34 -26.32
CA ASN A 576 5.74 3.31 -25.54
C ASN A 576 5.18 3.19 -24.11
N LEU A 577 4.42 4.17 -23.64
CA LEU A 577 4.00 4.26 -22.23
C LEU A 577 2.50 4.10 -22.06
N ILE A 578 1.71 4.70 -22.95
CA ILE A 578 0.25 4.81 -22.82
C ILE A 578 -0.48 4.46 -24.11
N ASN A 579 -1.59 3.74 -23.97
CA ASN A 579 -2.48 3.33 -25.04
C ASN A 579 -3.84 2.95 -24.44
N THR A 580 -4.94 3.25 -25.12
CA THR A 580 -6.30 2.93 -24.65
C THR A 580 -6.76 1.51 -25.00
N SER A 581 -6.08 0.85 -25.95
CA SER A 581 -6.57 -0.36 -26.60
C SER A 581 -5.58 -1.52 -26.62
N LEU A 582 -4.27 -1.24 -26.53
CA LEU A 582 -3.21 -2.24 -26.56
C LEU A 582 -2.41 -2.24 -25.25
N PRO A 583 -1.88 -3.39 -24.81
CA PRO A 583 -0.98 -3.47 -23.68
C PRO A 583 0.19 -2.48 -23.78
N CYS A 584 0.45 -1.78 -22.69
CA CYS A 584 1.58 -0.86 -22.53
C CYS A 584 1.90 -0.72 -21.03
N PRO A 585 3.06 -0.15 -20.67
CA PRO A 585 3.49 -0.05 -19.28
C PRO A 585 2.47 0.63 -18.35
N TRP A 586 1.83 1.71 -18.82
CA TRP A 586 0.82 2.45 -18.05
C TRP A 586 -0.58 2.27 -18.62
N PHE A 587 -0.90 1.05 -19.05
CA PHE A 587 -2.21 0.71 -19.60
C PHE A 587 -3.35 1.00 -18.62
N ASP A 588 -3.14 0.73 -17.34
CA ASP A 588 -4.09 0.94 -16.24
C ASP A 588 -3.81 2.24 -15.47
N GLY A 589 -3.07 3.18 -16.07
CA GLY A 589 -2.55 4.38 -15.41
C GLY A 589 -1.12 4.23 -14.91
N ILE A 590 -0.62 5.24 -14.18
CA ILE A 590 0.82 5.33 -13.87
C ILE A 590 1.15 4.40 -12.71
N THR A 591 1.98 3.39 -12.95
CA THR A 591 2.32 2.37 -11.96
C THR A 591 3.83 2.24 -11.82
N ILE A 592 4.30 2.25 -10.57
CA ILE A 592 5.72 2.31 -10.23
C ILE A 592 6.03 1.32 -9.13
N TYR A 593 7.01 0.45 -9.35
CA TYR A 593 7.52 -0.46 -8.34
C TYR A 593 9.00 -0.23 -8.09
N VAL A 594 9.38 -0.03 -6.82
CA VAL A 594 10.78 0.02 -6.39
C VAL A 594 11.12 -1.26 -5.63
N HIS A 595 11.91 -2.10 -6.27
CA HIS A 595 12.53 -3.28 -5.69
C HIS A 595 13.82 -2.88 -4.98
N SER A 596 13.81 -2.82 -3.65
CA SER A 596 15.05 -2.80 -2.87
C SER A 596 15.54 -4.23 -2.67
N VAL A 597 16.70 -4.56 -3.24
CA VAL A 597 17.26 -5.92 -3.23
C VAL A 597 17.64 -6.44 -1.84
N ASP A 598 17.68 -5.55 -0.84
CA ASP A 598 18.13 -5.85 0.52
C ASP A 598 17.05 -5.70 1.60
N ALA A 599 15.85 -5.23 1.24
CA ALA A 599 14.77 -4.97 2.20
C ALA A 599 14.40 -6.18 3.08
N GLU A 600 14.46 -7.40 2.53
CA GLU A 600 13.85 -8.59 3.15
C GLU A 600 14.86 -9.50 3.88
N VAL A 601 16.13 -9.12 4.00
CA VAL A 601 17.19 -10.01 4.54
C VAL A 601 17.70 -9.52 5.90
N LYS A 602 17.27 -10.21 6.97
CA LYS A 602 17.50 -9.83 8.39
C LYS A 602 18.88 -10.17 8.99
N ASN A 603 19.84 -10.68 8.22
CA ASN A 603 21.06 -11.30 8.76
C ASN A 603 22.15 -10.33 9.27
N GLY A 604 21.86 -9.03 9.44
CA GLY A 604 22.77 -8.05 10.06
C GLY A 604 24.05 -7.71 9.28
N THR A 605 24.34 -8.39 8.17
CA THR A 605 25.47 -8.12 7.26
C THR A 605 25.09 -7.24 6.07
N ARG A 606 23.85 -6.74 6.00
CA ARG A 606 23.32 -5.95 4.89
C ARG A 606 22.84 -4.60 5.40
N THR A 607 22.91 -3.60 4.52
CA THR A 607 22.45 -2.24 4.83
C THR A 607 20.93 -2.17 4.81
N ASP A 608 20.30 -1.76 5.92
CA ASP A 608 18.87 -1.45 5.92
C ASP A 608 18.58 -0.32 4.94
N SER A 609 17.49 -0.41 4.18
CA SER A 609 17.04 0.65 3.28
C SER A 609 15.60 1.07 3.58
N GLY A 610 15.20 2.19 2.97
CA GLY A 610 13.82 2.66 3.00
C GLY A 610 13.57 3.60 1.82
N VAL A 611 12.39 3.47 1.22
CA VAL A 611 11.99 4.31 0.09
C VAL A 611 11.26 5.53 0.59
N ARG A 612 11.75 6.71 0.23
CA ARG A 612 11.16 7.96 0.65
C ARG A 612 10.46 8.65 -0.50
N LEU A 613 9.16 8.83 -0.37
CA LEU A 613 8.35 9.67 -1.24
C LEU A 613 8.40 11.09 -0.68
N TRP A 614 9.09 11.97 -1.40
CA TRP A 614 9.31 13.35 -0.98
C TRP A 614 9.03 14.31 -2.13
N ASN A 615 8.88 15.58 -1.80
CA ASN A 615 8.45 16.62 -2.72
C ASN A 615 7.10 16.31 -3.40
N GLY A 616 6.17 15.70 -2.65
CA GLY A 616 4.84 15.32 -3.12
C GLY A 616 3.74 16.37 -2.93
N ARG A 617 4.10 17.61 -2.56
CA ARG A 617 3.14 18.68 -2.33
C ARG A 617 2.51 19.15 -3.66
N GLY A 618 1.21 19.36 -3.62
CA GLY A 618 0.34 19.60 -4.78
C GLY A 618 -0.06 18.29 -5.45
N PRO A 619 -0.86 18.37 -6.54
CA PRO A 619 -1.22 17.19 -7.31
C PRO A 619 0.02 16.49 -7.86
N VAL A 620 0.20 15.23 -7.47
CA VAL A 620 1.21 14.37 -8.08
C VAL A 620 0.80 14.03 -9.52
N ILE A 621 1.68 13.36 -10.25
CA ILE A 621 1.43 13.05 -11.66
C ILE A 621 0.19 12.18 -11.87
N SER A 622 -0.59 12.52 -12.90
CA SER A 622 -1.77 11.79 -13.38
C SER A 622 -1.85 11.85 -14.91
N LEU A 623 -2.60 10.93 -15.52
CA LEU A 623 -2.95 11.01 -16.93
C LEU A 623 -4.18 11.93 -17.14
N SER A 624 -4.26 12.58 -18.30
CA SER A 624 -5.40 13.44 -18.66
C SER A 624 -6.71 12.65 -18.71
N PRO A 625 -7.72 12.97 -17.87
CA PRO A 625 -9.02 12.26 -17.87
C PRO A 625 -9.78 12.40 -19.18
N GLY A 626 -9.58 13.51 -19.92
CA GLY A 626 -10.22 13.70 -21.22
C GLY A 626 -9.67 12.81 -22.33
N THR A 627 -8.45 12.29 -22.16
CA THR A 627 -7.76 11.43 -23.14
C THR A 627 -7.72 9.97 -22.71
N TYR A 628 -7.60 9.71 -21.40
CA TYR A 628 -7.44 8.38 -20.80
C TYR A 628 -8.48 8.16 -19.70
N PRO A 629 -9.78 8.06 -20.04
CA PRO A 629 -10.84 7.90 -19.06
C PRO A 629 -10.64 6.61 -18.25
N GLY A 630 -10.65 6.73 -16.92
CA GLY A 630 -10.46 5.62 -16.00
C GLY A 630 -9.03 5.05 -15.94
N ARG A 631 -7.99 5.81 -16.34
CA ARG A 631 -6.56 5.43 -16.30
C ARG A 631 -5.62 6.58 -15.89
N THR A 632 -6.15 7.49 -15.09
CA THR A 632 -5.62 8.77 -14.64
C THR A 632 -4.81 8.72 -13.34
N GLY A 633 -5.04 7.76 -12.45
CA GLY A 633 -4.40 7.75 -11.13
C GLY A 633 -2.90 7.40 -11.16
N LEU A 634 -2.31 7.31 -9.96
CA LEU A 634 -0.95 6.81 -9.76
C LEU A 634 -0.92 5.76 -8.65
N SER A 635 -0.19 4.67 -8.87
CA SER A 635 0.09 3.69 -7.83
C SER A 635 1.58 3.44 -7.70
N PHE A 636 2.06 3.52 -6.46
CA PHE A 636 3.44 3.27 -6.08
C PHE A 636 3.50 2.07 -5.15
N ALA A 637 4.44 1.16 -5.39
CA ALA A 637 4.70 0.08 -4.44
C ALA A 637 6.20 -0.24 -4.25
N THR A 638 6.53 -0.83 -3.11
CA THR A 638 7.89 -1.33 -2.82
C THR A 638 7.84 -2.53 -1.87
N ASN A 639 8.81 -3.44 -1.97
CA ASN A 639 9.00 -4.52 -0.99
C ASN A 639 9.60 -4.04 0.35
N ASP A 640 9.99 -2.77 0.43
CA ASP A 640 10.64 -2.17 1.60
C ASP A 640 9.65 -1.34 2.44
N ALA A 641 10.14 -0.71 3.52
CA ALA A 641 9.43 0.35 4.21
C ALA A 641 9.42 1.64 3.36
N ALA A 642 8.26 2.30 3.31
CA ALA A 642 8.07 3.59 2.66
C ALA A 642 7.91 4.73 3.68
N TYR A 643 8.44 5.90 3.33
CA TYR A 643 8.40 7.12 4.12
C TYR A 643 7.77 8.23 3.29
N ILE A 644 6.58 8.70 3.67
CA ILE A 644 5.90 9.82 3.00
C ILE A 644 6.21 11.08 3.78
N VAL A 645 6.87 12.05 3.13
CA VAL A 645 7.30 13.30 3.77
C VAL A 645 6.50 14.49 3.29
N GLY A 646 5.91 15.21 4.24
CA GLY A 646 5.18 16.43 3.99
C GLY A 646 3.78 16.20 3.48
N HIS A 647 3.20 17.29 2.96
CA HIS A 647 1.94 17.19 2.24
C HIS A 647 2.14 16.34 0.98
N PHE A 648 1.25 15.37 0.78
CA PHE A 648 1.40 14.40 -0.30
C PHE A 648 0.11 14.31 -1.11
N ASN A 649 0.22 14.64 -2.40
CA ASN A 649 -0.91 14.78 -3.30
C ASN A 649 -1.94 15.82 -2.80
N THR A 650 -1.51 16.81 -2.02
CA THR A 650 -2.35 17.91 -1.52
C THR A 650 -1.56 19.20 -1.46
N HIS A 651 -2.22 20.37 -1.48
CA HIS A 651 -1.53 21.66 -1.41
C HIS A 651 -1.09 22.06 0.01
N GLY A 652 -1.55 21.35 1.04
CA GLY A 652 -1.13 21.57 2.43
C GLY A 652 -1.74 22.79 3.10
N THR A 653 -2.99 23.10 2.77
CA THR A 653 -3.77 24.13 3.49
C THR A 653 -5.14 23.53 3.85
N PRO A 654 -5.20 22.65 4.87
CA PRO A 654 -6.39 21.89 5.22
C PRO A 654 -7.61 22.78 5.41
N ASN A 655 -8.64 22.55 4.59
CA ASN A 655 -9.91 23.21 4.75
C ASN A 655 -10.74 22.52 5.84
N THR A 656 -10.71 23.11 7.04
CA THR A 656 -11.46 22.62 8.20
C THR A 656 -12.93 23.04 8.22
N ASN A 657 -13.35 24.00 7.37
CA ASN A 657 -14.59 24.77 7.57
C ASN A 657 -15.67 24.65 6.48
N SER A 658 -15.56 23.80 5.48
CA SER A 658 -16.57 23.75 4.40
C SER A 658 -17.68 22.74 4.71
N ALA A 659 -18.79 23.24 5.28
CA ALA A 659 -20.13 22.63 5.35
C ALA A 659 -20.33 21.25 6.03
N SER A 660 -19.28 20.51 6.40
CA SER A 660 -19.37 19.22 7.10
C SER A 660 -19.07 19.40 8.60
N THR A 661 -20.07 19.79 9.38
CA THR A 661 -19.96 19.97 10.86
C THR A 661 -19.95 18.66 11.65
N SER A 662 -19.96 17.51 10.97
CA SER A 662 -20.12 16.18 11.55
C SER A 662 -18.86 15.30 11.46
N ASN A 663 -17.72 15.85 11.00
CA ASN A 663 -16.43 15.17 11.00
C ASN A 663 -15.35 16.07 11.63
N PRO A 664 -14.65 15.68 12.71
CA PRO A 664 -13.36 16.25 13.03
C PRO A 664 -12.48 16.04 11.80
N GLY A 665 -12.13 17.12 11.11
CA GLY A 665 -11.38 17.07 9.85
C GLY A 665 -12.01 17.82 8.68
N GLY A 666 -13.32 18.09 8.73
CA GLY A 666 -14.01 18.89 7.71
C GLY A 666 -13.87 18.33 6.30
N TYR A 667 -13.61 19.23 5.34
CA TYR A 667 -13.51 18.92 3.91
C TYR A 667 -12.20 18.19 3.57
N ALA A 668 -11.07 18.64 4.15
CA ALA A 668 -9.72 18.11 3.92
C ALA A 668 -9.56 16.60 4.18
N ALA A 669 -10.34 16.04 5.12
CA ALA A 669 -10.29 14.62 5.44
C ALA A 669 -11.07 13.72 4.45
N ARG A 670 -11.83 14.27 3.49
CA ARG A 670 -12.71 13.47 2.63
C ARG A 670 -12.75 13.91 1.17
N TYR A 671 -12.69 15.21 0.91
CA TYR A 671 -12.90 15.75 -0.42
C TYR A 671 -11.57 16.24 -1.00
N PRO A 672 -11.32 15.99 -2.30
CA PRO A 672 -10.16 16.56 -2.97
C PRO A 672 -10.32 18.08 -3.04
N ASP A 673 -9.22 18.82 -2.93
CA ASP A 673 -9.28 20.29 -2.96
C ASP A 673 -9.64 20.83 -4.36
N ASN A 674 -9.36 20.04 -5.40
CA ASN A 674 -9.76 20.31 -6.77
C ASN A 674 -9.69 19.04 -7.65
N SER A 675 -10.20 19.13 -8.87
CA SER A 675 -10.25 18.02 -9.83
C SER A 675 -8.90 17.57 -10.40
N SER A 676 -7.79 18.26 -10.11
CA SER A 676 -6.46 17.82 -10.51
C SER A 676 -5.85 16.84 -9.52
N GLU A 677 -6.43 16.77 -8.31
CA GLU A 677 -6.05 15.82 -7.28
C GLU A 677 -6.68 14.45 -7.57
N MET A 678 -6.01 13.70 -8.43
CA MET A 678 -6.42 12.34 -8.78
C MET A 678 -6.01 11.35 -7.70
N LEU A 679 -6.65 10.17 -7.72
CA LEU A 679 -6.41 9.15 -6.73
C LEU A 679 -4.99 8.60 -6.85
N VAL A 680 -4.37 8.42 -5.69
CA VAL A 680 -3.02 7.87 -5.55
C VAL A 680 -3.08 6.68 -4.61
N SER A 681 -2.30 5.65 -4.88
CA SER A 681 -2.02 4.59 -3.89
C SER A 681 -0.54 4.44 -3.60
N VAL A 682 -0.24 4.09 -2.34
CA VAL A 682 1.09 3.74 -1.86
C VAL A 682 0.98 2.40 -1.14
N MET A 683 1.74 1.41 -1.61
CA MET A 683 1.78 0.06 -1.03
C MET A 683 3.21 -0.28 -0.61
N ALA A 684 3.43 -0.65 0.65
CA ALA A 684 4.78 -0.95 1.15
C ALA A 684 4.71 -1.97 2.29
N ASP A 685 5.85 -2.52 2.70
CA ASP A 685 5.88 -3.40 3.88
C ASP A 685 5.42 -2.65 5.15
N ALA A 686 5.88 -1.41 5.28
CA ALA A 686 5.52 -0.48 6.35
C ALA A 686 5.46 0.95 5.79
N ILE A 687 4.42 1.73 6.11
CA ILE A 687 4.33 3.15 5.68
C ILE A 687 4.43 4.09 6.87
N THR A 688 5.46 4.94 6.87
CA THR A 688 5.68 6.00 7.87
C THR A 688 5.36 7.37 7.31
N ILE A 689 4.59 8.18 8.04
CA ILE A 689 4.30 9.57 7.69
C ILE A 689 5.16 10.50 8.54
N LEU A 690 5.74 11.50 7.87
CA LEU A 690 6.58 12.52 8.44
C LEU A 690 6.09 13.89 7.97
N SER A 691 6.05 14.89 8.86
CA SER A 691 5.75 16.25 8.47
C SER A 691 6.88 16.87 7.65
N GLN A 692 6.56 17.83 6.78
CA GLN A 692 7.59 18.51 6.00
C GLN A 692 8.42 19.43 6.90
N PRO A 693 9.70 19.66 6.58
CA PRO A 693 10.45 20.76 7.17
C PRO A 693 9.72 22.11 6.96
N GLU A 694 9.54 22.89 8.02
CA GLU A 694 9.04 24.27 7.94
C GLU A 694 10.17 25.25 8.21
N PHE A 695 10.30 26.28 7.36
CA PHE A 695 11.35 27.30 7.47
C PHE A 695 10.77 28.69 7.77
N LYS A 696 11.54 29.51 8.50
CA LYS A 696 11.32 30.95 8.66
C LYS A 696 12.49 31.75 8.12
N THR A 697 12.22 33.03 7.85
CA THR A 697 13.19 33.96 7.27
C THR A 697 13.58 35.03 8.30
N SER A 698 14.87 35.38 8.33
CA SER A 698 15.37 36.56 9.04
C SER A 698 16.59 37.10 8.30
N SER A 699 16.54 38.37 7.88
CA SER A 699 17.67 39.11 7.28
C SER A 699 18.49 38.30 6.25
N SER A 700 17.79 37.73 5.25
CA SER A 700 18.32 36.93 4.13
C SER A 700 18.73 35.48 4.44
N LYS A 701 18.51 34.99 5.67
CA LYS A 701 18.76 33.60 6.05
C LYS A 701 17.45 32.84 6.26
N TYR A 702 17.45 31.56 5.87
CA TYR A 702 16.37 30.62 6.08
C TYR A 702 16.80 29.60 7.13
N PHE A 703 15.92 29.30 8.08
CA PHE A 703 16.17 28.31 9.12
C PHE A 703 14.92 27.49 9.39
N GLN A 704 15.08 26.17 9.48
CA GLN A 704 14.02 25.28 9.90
C GLN A 704 13.54 25.62 11.32
N THR A 705 12.23 25.67 11.53
CA THR A 705 11.63 25.89 12.85
C THR A 705 10.81 24.70 13.34
N SER A 706 10.32 23.89 12.41
CA SER A 706 9.40 22.80 12.68
C SER A 706 9.57 21.68 11.65
N GLY A 707 8.93 20.57 11.90
CA GLY A 707 8.83 19.40 11.05
C GLY A 707 10.06 18.51 10.98
N TRP A 708 9.96 17.45 10.18
CA TRP A 708 10.99 16.42 10.15
C TRP A 708 12.29 16.93 9.51
N CYS A 709 13.44 16.35 9.87
CA CYS A 709 14.72 16.73 9.28
C CYS A 709 15.68 15.53 9.12
N ASP A 710 16.35 15.50 7.97
CA ASP A 710 17.34 14.48 7.61
C ASP A 710 18.68 14.65 8.33
N ALA A 711 19.23 15.86 8.25
CA ALA A 711 20.68 16.11 8.30
C ALA A 711 21.34 15.91 9.67
N LEU A 712 20.56 15.64 10.71
CA LEU A 712 20.98 15.74 12.11
C LEU A 712 20.13 14.84 13.02
N SER A 713 19.54 13.76 12.50
CA SER A 713 18.73 12.83 13.32
C SER A 713 19.55 12.07 14.39
N SER A 714 20.85 12.38 14.55
CA SER A 714 21.71 11.87 15.63
C SER A 714 22.80 12.82 16.20
N ASN A 715 22.87 14.12 15.86
CA ASN A 715 24.06 14.96 16.20
C ASN A 715 23.86 16.09 17.27
N ARG A 716 24.27 15.73 18.51
CA ARG A 716 24.86 16.41 19.71
C ARG A 716 24.52 17.86 20.19
N ARG A 717 24.40 18.01 21.54
CA ARG A 717 24.28 19.27 22.34
C ARG A 717 25.61 19.83 22.89
N ASP A 718 26.69 19.04 22.82
CA ASP A 718 27.84 18.97 23.75
C ASP A 718 27.50 18.32 25.11
N SER A 719 28.50 17.62 25.65
CA SER A 719 28.68 17.41 27.09
C SER A 719 30.19 17.32 27.27
N SER A 720 30.79 18.11 28.15
CA SER A 720 32.24 18.13 28.39
C SER A 720 32.82 16.82 28.96
N ASN A 721 32.05 15.74 29.00
CA ASN A 721 32.55 14.38 29.21
C ASN A 721 31.80 13.40 28.28
N TRP A 722 32.43 13.05 27.15
CA TRP A 722 32.48 11.68 26.59
C TRP A 722 31.27 11.10 25.80
N SER A 723 31.41 10.13 24.86
CA SER A 723 32.59 9.44 24.23
C SER A 723 32.24 8.58 22.98
N SER A 724 33.13 7.61 22.63
CA SER A 724 33.69 7.13 21.35
C SER A 724 32.77 6.39 20.36
N SER A 725 31.47 6.40 20.61
CA SER A 725 30.47 5.69 19.82
C SER A 725 29.25 6.54 19.56
N TRP A 726 29.45 7.74 19.00
CA TRP A 726 28.34 8.44 18.34
C TRP A 726 27.89 7.73 17.05
N PHE A 727 28.74 6.79 16.65
CA PHE A 727 28.71 5.79 15.57
C PHE A 727 28.77 6.30 14.12
N LYS A 728 29.59 7.29 13.74
CA LYS A 728 30.84 7.74 14.41
C LYS A 728 31.60 8.92 13.73
N SER A 729 31.05 9.74 12.78
CA SER A 729 31.54 11.10 12.28
C SER A 729 30.80 11.60 11.01
N ASN A 730 30.29 12.83 10.76
CA ASN A 730 30.67 14.23 11.13
C ASN A 730 29.44 15.18 11.39
N PRO A 731 29.51 16.36 12.08
CA PRO A 731 30.38 17.51 11.71
C PRO A 731 30.96 18.44 12.84
N SER A 732 31.94 19.28 12.47
CA SER A 732 32.41 20.52 13.15
C SER A 732 32.87 21.53 12.07
N SER A 733 33.24 22.80 12.29
CA SER A 733 33.21 23.70 13.44
C SER A 733 32.57 25.01 12.96
N GLY A 734 31.35 25.28 13.39
CA GLY A 734 30.60 26.47 12.98
C GLY A 734 29.10 26.24 13.15
N ASN A 735 28.67 24.99 12.88
CA ASN A 735 27.28 24.53 12.90
C ASN A 735 26.38 25.46 12.03
N ARG A 736 25.07 25.22 12.02
CA ARG A 736 24.02 26.20 11.67
C ARG A 736 23.86 26.31 10.15
N VAL A 737 23.02 25.53 9.46
CA VAL A 737 21.57 25.32 9.66
C VAL A 737 21.14 24.22 8.65
N ASP A 738 20.23 23.26 8.89
CA ASP A 738 18.83 23.38 9.34
C ASP A 738 18.57 23.67 10.84
N GLY A 739 17.69 24.66 11.07
CA GLY A 739 17.25 25.30 12.31
C GLY A 739 18.28 25.79 13.33
N VAL A 740 18.67 27.07 13.30
CA VAL A 740 19.52 27.66 14.35
C VAL A 740 18.66 28.13 15.52
N ASN A 741 18.63 27.34 16.59
CA ASN A 741 18.49 27.89 17.93
C ASN A 741 19.50 27.20 18.86
N THR A 742 20.22 28.01 19.63
CA THR A 742 21.20 27.59 20.64
C THR A 742 20.59 26.85 21.83
N SER A 743 19.27 26.76 21.93
CA SER A 743 18.57 25.91 22.89
C SER A 743 18.16 24.59 22.25
N ILE A 744 18.96 23.58 22.56
CA ILE A 744 19.00 22.27 21.89
C ILE A 744 18.02 21.31 22.57
N VAL A 745 17.16 20.65 21.81
CA VAL A 745 16.39 19.48 22.26
C VAL A 745 16.28 18.56 21.02
N PRO A 746 16.53 17.23 21.05
CA PRO A 746 16.40 16.31 19.89
C PRO A 746 15.02 15.61 19.83
N ALA A 747 14.63 14.95 18.72
CA ALA A 747 13.39 14.16 18.59
C ALA A 747 13.38 13.04 19.64
N LYS A 748 12.20 12.52 20.00
CA LYS A 748 11.95 11.68 21.20
C LYS A 748 12.97 10.54 21.37
N MET A 749 14.12 10.86 21.97
CA MET A 749 15.09 9.88 22.40
C MET A 749 14.72 9.49 23.81
N PRO A 750 14.59 8.19 24.11
CA PRO A 750 14.64 7.78 25.50
C PRO A 750 15.96 8.26 26.09
N ASN A 751 15.93 8.92 27.23
CA ASN A 751 17.11 9.47 27.87
C ASN A 751 18.22 8.41 27.91
N LEU A 752 19.27 8.58 27.10
CA LEU A 752 20.49 7.78 27.13
C LEU A 752 21.35 8.24 28.31
N SER A 753 20.97 7.86 29.52
CA SER A 753 21.83 8.08 30.70
C SER A 753 23.17 7.35 30.50
N VAL A 754 24.25 7.97 30.96
CA VAL A 754 25.57 7.33 31.00
C VAL A 754 25.60 6.42 32.22
N HIS A 755 25.59 5.09 32.00
CA HIS A 755 26.06 4.15 33.02
C HIS A 755 27.59 4.08 32.95
N THR A 756 28.25 4.01 34.10
CA THR A 756 29.70 4.19 34.37
C THR A 756 30.69 3.22 33.68
N SER A 757 30.45 2.79 32.44
CA SER A 757 31.36 1.90 31.70
C SER A 757 31.27 2.01 30.17
N GLY A 758 31.09 3.21 29.61
CA GLY A 758 31.39 3.48 28.19
C GLY A 758 30.41 2.91 27.15
N ALA A 759 29.16 2.60 27.52
CA ALA A 759 28.13 2.22 26.55
C ALA A 759 26.80 2.94 26.85
N PHE A 760 26.11 3.36 25.78
CA PHE A 760 24.90 4.19 25.82
C PHE A 760 23.71 3.36 26.29
N LYS A 761 23.25 3.57 27.54
CA LYS A 761 22.30 2.69 28.23
C LYS A 761 21.22 3.53 28.89
N GLY A 762 20.18 3.85 28.14
CA GLY A 762 19.12 4.74 28.60
C GLY A 762 18.12 4.09 29.56
N ASP A 763 18.23 4.42 30.84
CA ASP A 763 17.32 4.04 31.94
C ASP A 763 16.27 5.13 32.29
N GLY A 764 16.31 6.30 31.65
CA GLY A 764 15.46 7.44 32.03
C GLY A 764 14.11 7.54 31.31
N SER A 765 13.11 8.09 32.00
CA SER A 765 11.74 8.39 31.52
C SER A 765 11.59 9.76 30.83
N SER A 766 12.62 10.61 30.87
CA SER A 766 12.59 11.97 30.28
C SER A 766 12.73 11.94 28.76
N MET A 767 11.90 12.74 28.08
CA MET A 767 11.78 12.82 26.61
C MET A 767 12.08 14.23 26.15
N ASN A 768 12.73 14.37 25.01
CA ASN A 768 13.08 15.65 24.40
C ASN A 768 12.56 15.64 22.95
N GLU A 769 12.15 16.80 22.39
CA GLU A 769 11.73 16.99 20.99
C GLU A 769 12.65 17.93 20.18
N LYS A 770 12.94 17.64 18.90
CA LYS A 770 13.80 18.48 18.03
C LYS A 770 13.06 19.59 17.32
N PHE A 771 12.01 19.18 16.63
CA PHE A 771 11.15 20.05 15.88
C PHE A 771 9.74 19.51 16.09
N ALA A 772 8.85 20.40 16.49
CA ALA A 772 7.43 20.10 16.53
C ALA A 772 6.98 19.71 15.12
N PRO A 773 6.22 18.63 14.92
CA PRO A 773 5.66 18.34 13.61
C PRO A 773 4.71 19.46 13.20
N THR A 774 4.64 19.69 11.90
CA THR A 774 3.64 20.61 11.33
C THR A 774 2.40 19.88 10.90
N GLU A 775 1.30 20.63 10.79
CA GLU A 775 0.09 20.12 10.17
C GLU A 775 0.43 19.48 8.81
N THR A 776 -0.06 18.26 8.60
CA THR A 776 0.26 17.46 7.42
C THR A 776 -1.01 16.88 6.84
N GLU A 777 -1.06 16.86 5.51
CA GLU A 777 -2.24 16.49 4.75
C GLU A 777 -1.83 15.53 3.63
N ILE A 778 -2.48 14.37 3.58
CA ILE A 778 -2.16 13.26 2.70
C ILE A 778 -3.41 12.84 1.95
N SER A 779 -3.31 12.76 0.63
CA SER A 779 -4.33 12.20 -0.25
C SER A 779 -3.82 10.96 -0.95
N ALA A 780 -3.99 9.82 -0.29
CA ALA A 780 -3.52 8.54 -0.80
C ALA A 780 -4.25 7.37 -0.16
N CYS A 781 -4.50 6.34 -0.96
CA CYS A 781 -4.83 5.01 -0.48
C CYS A 781 -3.54 4.34 -0.01
N LEU A 782 -3.53 3.85 1.22
CA LEU A 782 -2.37 3.24 1.85
C LEU A 782 -2.65 1.75 2.03
N LEU A 783 -1.75 0.90 1.56
CA LEU A 783 -1.74 -0.54 1.86
C LEU A 783 -0.41 -0.90 2.52
N THR A 784 -0.46 -1.40 3.74
CA THR A 784 0.77 -1.72 4.48
C THR A 784 0.60 -2.91 5.39
N GLY A 785 1.72 -3.48 5.83
CA GLY A 785 1.76 -4.41 6.94
C GLY A 785 1.80 -3.70 8.30
N ILE A 786 1.35 -4.41 9.34
CA ILE A 786 1.45 -3.99 10.74
C ILE A 786 2.30 -4.99 11.54
N VAL A 787 2.68 -4.63 12.76
CA VAL A 787 3.19 -5.61 13.72
C VAL A 787 2.00 -6.10 14.53
N PRO A 788 1.65 -7.40 14.49
CA PRO A 788 0.42 -7.90 15.11
C PRO A 788 0.51 -7.84 16.63
N THR A 789 -0.64 -7.73 17.31
CA THR A 789 -0.70 -7.84 18.77
C THR A 789 -0.36 -9.26 19.21
N ASP A 790 0.54 -9.38 20.19
CA ASP A 790 0.86 -10.64 20.87
C ASP A 790 0.61 -10.54 22.39
N SER A 791 1.00 -11.57 23.15
CA SER A 791 0.78 -11.61 24.61
C SER A 791 1.60 -10.59 25.42
N HIS A 792 2.54 -9.90 24.79
CA HIS A 792 3.46 -8.96 25.43
C HIS A 792 3.34 -7.55 24.87
N GLN A 793 2.77 -7.36 23.68
CA GLN A 793 2.78 -6.07 23.02
C GLN A 793 1.60 -5.89 22.05
N THR A 794 0.93 -4.73 22.17
CA THR A 794 -0.12 -4.33 21.23
C THR A 794 0.48 -3.82 19.92
N SER A 795 -0.22 -4.08 18.81
CA SER A 795 0.02 -3.52 17.49
C SER A 795 -0.12 -1.98 17.45
N GLY A 796 -0.79 -1.41 18.46
CA GLY A 796 -1.30 -0.04 18.43
C GLY A 796 -2.48 0.12 17.46
N GLY A 797 -2.90 -0.97 16.81
CA GLY A 797 -3.98 -1.04 15.85
C GLY A 797 -4.00 0.10 14.84
N VAL A 798 -5.19 0.58 14.58
CA VAL A 798 -5.46 1.71 13.69
C VAL A 798 -4.70 2.97 14.10
N HIS A 799 -4.45 3.21 15.39
CA HIS A 799 -3.68 4.37 15.86
C HIS A 799 -2.22 4.37 15.34
N ASN A 800 -1.66 3.20 15.08
CA ASN A 800 -0.31 3.03 14.56
C ASN A 800 -0.29 2.54 13.10
N TYR A 801 -1.43 2.52 12.41
CA TYR A 801 -1.52 2.04 11.04
C TYR A 801 -0.56 2.79 10.10
N PRO A 802 -0.71 4.13 9.91
CA PRO A 802 0.43 4.88 9.43
C PRO A 802 1.36 5.02 10.62
N ARG A 803 2.57 4.57 10.42
CA ARG A 803 3.64 4.69 11.37
C ARG A 803 4.03 6.17 11.52
N LEU A 804 4.36 6.61 12.73
CA LEU A 804 4.82 7.98 13.01
C LEU A 804 6.15 8.00 13.77
N LEU A 805 6.94 9.07 13.58
CA LEU A 805 8.27 9.27 14.20
C LEU A 805 8.45 10.64 14.89
N GLU A 806 7.41 11.45 14.97
CA GLU A 806 7.46 12.82 15.53
C GLU A 806 6.48 12.95 16.71
N GLN A 807 6.53 14.07 17.46
CA GLN A 807 5.61 14.28 18.56
C GLN A 807 4.39 15.11 18.12
N TRP A 808 3.37 14.43 17.60
CA TRP A 808 2.20 15.06 16.99
C TRP A 808 1.15 15.58 17.97
N SER A 809 1.41 15.55 19.28
CA SER A 809 0.44 15.99 20.29
C SER A 809 -0.02 17.43 20.04
N GLY A 810 -1.29 17.61 19.65
CA GLY A 810 -1.87 18.91 19.32
C GLY A 810 -1.71 19.34 17.86
N THR A 811 -1.05 18.55 17.01
CA THR A 811 -0.88 18.79 15.57
C THR A 811 -1.80 17.88 14.74
N GLY A 812 -2.45 18.47 13.73
CA GLY A 812 -3.36 17.76 12.83
C GLY A 812 -2.64 16.92 11.78
N LEU A 813 -3.07 15.67 11.62
CA LEU A 813 -2.73 14.79 10.51
C LEU A 813 -4.02 14.41 9.78
N TYR A 814 -4.17 14.96 8.58
CA TYR A 814 -5.31 14.78 7.70
C TYR A 814 -4.97 13.71 6.67
N ILE A 815 -5.72 12.62 6.66
CA ILE A 815 -5.54 11.55 5.67
C ILE A 815 -6.89 11.34 4.98
N ARG A 816 -6.92 11.64 3.68
CA ARG A 816 -8.05 11.29 2.82
C ARG A 816 -7.64 10.13 1.92
N GLY A 817 -8.37 9.03 2.00
CA GLY A 817 -8.03 7.81 1.27
C GLY A 817 -8.45 6.56 2.03
N SER A 818 -7.94 5.43 1.57
CA SER A 818 -8.17 4.12 2.18
C SER A 818 -7.00 3.70 3.07
N MET A 819 -7.28 2.97 4.15
CA MET A 819 -6.27 2.40 5.05
C MET A 819 -6.44 0.87 5.09
N VAL A 820 -5.53 0.15 4.46
CA VAL A 820 -5.58 -1.31 4.29
C VAL A 820 -4.41 -2.02 4.98
N ALA A 821 -4.65 -2.64 6.14
CA ALA A 821 -3.71 -3.52 6.81
C ALA A 821 -3.86 -4.95 6.28
N MET A 822 -2.99 -5.34 5.35
CA MET A 822 -3.19 -6.58 4.60
C MET A 822 -2.37 -7.77 5.13
N PHE A 823 -1.29 -7.51 5.87
CA PHE A 823 -0.31 -8.52 6.24
C PHE A 823 0.54 -8.11 7.47
N ASP A 824 1.37 -9.02 7.97
CA ASP A 824 2.39 -8.77 8.99
C ASP A 824 3.64 -8.17 8.34
N SER A 825 4.12 -7.03 8.84
CA SER A 825 5.34 -6.37 8.35
C SER A 825 6.56 -7.26 8.59
N GLU A 826 7.39 -7.47 7.57
CA GLU A 826 8.62 -8.25 7.68
C GLU A 826 9.88 -7.38 7.69
N VAL A 827 9.79 -6.12 7.24
CA VAL A 827 10.92 -5.17 7.19
C VAL A 827 10.97 -4.33 8.46
N ALA A 828 9.86 -3.69 8.81
CA ALA A 828 9.77 -2.85 10.00
C ALA A 828 9.06 -3.63 11.12
N THR A 829 9.74 -4.60 11.73
CA THR A 829 9.11 -5.51 12.71
C THR A 829 8.97 -4.95 14.13
N GLU A 830 9.38 -3.71 14.36
CA GLU A 830 9.35 -3.15 15.70
C GLU A 830 7.93 -2.84 16.18
N PRO A 831 7.55 -3.31 17.38
CA PRO A 831 6.20 -3.08 17.89
C PRO A 831 5.88 -1.61 18.14
N TRP A 832 4.58 -1.33 18.27
CA TRP A 832 4.10 0.00 18.64
C TRP A 832 4.73 0.48 19.94
N SER A 833 5.24 1.71 19.96
CA SER A 833 5.70 2.32 21.20
C SER A 833 5.55 3.82 21.15
N ILE A 834 4.76 4.37 22.08
CA ILE A 834 4.72 5.82 22.27
C ILE A 834 6.02 6.37 22.84
N ARG A 835 7.06 5.55 23.10
CA ARG A 835 8.41 6.02 23.40
C ARG A 835 9.07 6.77 22.24
N VAL A 836 8.65 6.48 21.01
CA VAL A 836 9.27 7.03 19.80
C VAL A 836 8.49 8.22 19.23
N TYR A 837 7.18 8.28 19.47
CA TYR A 837 6.30 9.30 18.89
C TYR A 837 5.14 9.63 19.84
N THR A 838 4.39 10.70 19.57
CA THR A 838 3.06 10.94 20.19
C THR A 838 1.99 10.98 19.12
N GLY A 839 0.77 10.57 19.46
CA GLY A 839 -0.33 10.47 18.49
C GLY A 839 -0.74 11.83 17.94
N ALA A 840 -1.01 11.89 16.64
CA ALA A 840 -1.57 13.09 15.99
C ALA A 840 -3.06 13.27 16.27
N GLY A 841 -3.54 14.51 16.11
CA GLY A 841 -4.96 14.77 15.86
C GLY A 841 -5.33 14.16 14.51
N ARG A 842 -6.01 13.01 14.51
CA ARG A 842 -6.23 12.20 13.32
C ARG A 842 -7.57 12.52 12.67
N TYR A 843 -7.49 13.08 11.49
CA TYR A 843 -8.64 13.49 10.71
C TYR A 843 -8.71 12.64 9.45
N TRP A 844 -9.45 11.54 9.54
CA TRP A 844 -9.46 10.52 8.50
C TRP A 844 -10.81 10.37 7.84
N GLY A 845 -10.78 10.15 6.54
CA GLY A 845 -11.97 9.84 5.79
C GLY A 845 -11.63 9.13 4.51
N LEU A 846 -12.56 8.29 4.06
CA LEU A 846 -12.49 7.74 2.72
C LEU A 846 -12.54 8.89 1.71
N HIS A 847 -11.58 8.93 0.79
CA HIS A 847 -11.60 9.89 -0.29
C HIS A 847 -12.91 9.75 -1.08
N GLN A 848 -13.65 10.85 -1.27
CA GLN A 848 -15.03 10.81 -1.79
C GLN A 848 -15.13 10.09 -3.13
N ASN A 849 -14.17 10.29 -4.03
CA ASN A 849 -14.18 9.65 -5.34
C ASN A 849 -14.08 8.12 -5.27
N LEU A 850 -13.57 7.52 -4.19
CA LEU A 850 -13.54 6.05 -4.00
C LEU A 850 -14.95 5.46 -3.80
N ARG A 851 -15.98 6.30 -3.66
CA ARG A 851 -17.39 5.90 -3.62
C ARG A 851 -18.05 5.87 -4.99
N ASP A 852 -17.34 6.27 -6.04
CA ASP A 852 -17.83 6.25 -7.43
C ASP A 852 -17.39 4.97 -8.13
N ALA A 853 -18.27 4.36 -8.94
CA ALA A 853 -17.98 3.06 -9.57
C ALA A 853 -16.98 3.16 -10.73
N GLY A 854 -16.60 4.38 -11.12
CA GLY A 854 -15.56 4.68 -12.10
C GLY A 854 -14.33 5.31 -11.49
N HIS A 855 -14.12 5.13 -10.18
CA HIS A 855 -12.88 5.56 -9.55
C HIS A 855 -11.72 4.74 -10.09
N ASP A 856 -10.56 5.35 -10.10
CA ASP A 856 -9.44 4.84 -10.85
C ASP A 856 -8.17 4.99 -10.02
N VAL A 857 -7.82 3.86 -9.43
CA VAL A 857 -6.55 3.63 -8.78
C VAL A 857 -5.85 2.53 -9.59
N PRO A 858 -4.74 2.84 -10.28
CA PRO A 858 -4.05 1.87 -11.13
C PRO A 858 -3.65 0.61 -10.36
N LEU A 859 -3.89 -0.57 -10.92
CA LEU A 859 -3.62 -1.87 -10.31
C LEU A 859 -4.20 -2.00 -8.90
N GLU A 860 -5.39 -1.44 -8.68
CA GLU A 860 -6.09 -1.58 -7.40
C GLU A 860 -6.26 -3.06 -7.02
N PRO A 861 -5.83 -3.46 -5.81
CA PRO A 861 -6.11 -4.80 -5.32
C PRO A 861 -7.61 -5.01 -5.18
N VAL A 862 -8.11 -6.15 -5.64
CA VAL A 862 -9.49 -6.58 -5.43
C VAL A 862 -9.53 -7.75 -4.46
N VAL A 863 -10.49 -7.72 -3.54
CA VAL A 863 -10.79 -8.86 -2.66
C VAL A 863 -12.01 -9.60 -3.17
N LEU A 864 -12.02 -10.91 -2.96
CA LEU A 864 -13.05 -11.80 -3.43
C LEU A 864 -13.93 -12.25 -2.27
N ASN A 865 -15.24 -12.23 -2.50
CA ASN A 865 -16.22 -12.92 -1.68
C ASN A 865 -16.95 -13.96 -2.55
N ALA A 866 -16.76 -15.24 -2.25
CA ALA A 866 -17.52 -16.32 -2.86
C ALA A 866 -18.61 -16.74 -1.87
N GLN A 867 -19.86 -16.70 -2.32
CA GLN A 867 -20.98 -17.13 -1.50
C GLN A 867 -21.83 -18.14 -2.25
N ARG A 868 -22.25 -19.17 -1.50
CA ARG A 868 -23.28 -20.08 -1.94
C ARG A 868 -24.63 -19.41 -1.80
N LEU A 869 -25.39 -19.38 -2.89
CA LEU A 869 -26.73 -18.83 -2.92
C LEU A 869 -27.74 -19.95 -2.66
N HIS A 870 -28.65 -20.20 -3.62
CA HIS A 870 -29.73 -21.13 -3.46
C HIS A 870 -29.41 -22.51 -4.05
N TYR A 871 -29.93 -23.55 -3.40
CA TYR A 871 -30.09 -24.87 -3.98
C TYR A 871 -31.51 -24.99 -4.53
N LYS A 872 -31.67 -25.62 -5.68
CA LYS A 872 -32.99 -25.99 -6.20
C LYS A 872 -32.93 -27.32 -6.96
N GLU A 873 -33.99 -28.12 -6.80
CA GLU A 873 -34.26 -29.21 -7.73
C GLU A 873 -34.75 -28.60 -9.05
N ILE A 874 -34.16 -29.05 -10.15
CA ILE A 874 -34.53 -28.61 -11.49
C ILE A 874 -35.12 -29.76 -12.29
N ASN A 875 -35.80 -29.44 -13.38
CA ASN A 875 -36.32 -30.44 -14.31
C ASN A 875 -35.31 -30.72 -15.45
N ALA A 876 -35.59 -31.76 -16.25
CA ALA A 876 -34.70 -32.19 -17.32
C ALA A 876 -34.50 -31.11 -18.42
N ALA A 877 -35.51 -30.27 -18.68
CA ALA A 877 -35.41 -29.21 -19.69
C ALA A 877 -34.52 -28.07 -19.18
N GLU A 878 -34.68 -27.65 -17.92
CA GLU A 878 -33.83 -26.65 -17.28
C GLU A 878 -32.36 -27.08 -17.25
N PHE A 879 -32.09 -28.36 -16.91
CA PHE A 879 -30.74 -28.92 -16.93
C PHE A 879 -30.13 -28.85 -18.34
N ALA A 880 -30.89 -29.22 -19.38
CA ALA A 880 -30.41 -29.20 -20.76
C ALA A 880 -30.09 -27.78 -21.25
N THR A 881 -30.91 -26.79 -20.88
CA THR A 881 -30.66 -25.37 -21.19
C THR A 881 -29.38 -24.87 -20.53
N LEU A 882 -29.24 -25.05 -19.22
CA LEU A 882 -28.06 -24.61 -18.47
C LEU A 882 -26.78 -25.30 -18.94
N LYS A 883 -26.86 -26.60 -19.23
CA LYS A 883 -25.74 -27.36 -19.80
C LYS A 883 -25.27 -26.73 -21.11
N THR A 884 -26.19 -26.43 -22.02
CA THR A 884 -25.86 -25.82 -23.31
C THR A 884 -25.19 -24.45 -23.14
N THR A 885 -25.67 -23.63 -22.19
CA THR A 885 -25.06 -22.33 -21.87
C THR A 885 -23.65 -22.49 -21.32
N ILE A 886 -23.43 -23.42 -20.40
CA ILE A 886 -22.11 -23.66 -19.79
C ILE A 886 -21.10 -24.16 -20.83
N GLN A 887 -21.51 -25.10 -21.69
CA GLN A 887 -20.67 -25.68 -22.75
C GLN A 887 -20.35 -24.73 -23.91
N ALA A 888 -20.94 -23.54 -23.92
CA ALA A 888 -20.65 -22.49 -24.90
C ALA A 888 -19.63 -21.46 -24.37
N LEU A 889 -19.23 -21.57 -23.10
CA LEU A 889 -18.24 -20.68 -22.49
C LEU A 889 -16.83 -21.05 -22.99
N PRO A 890 -15.89 -20.09 -23.02
CA PRO A 890 -14.50 -20.38 -23.33
C PRO A 890 -13.81 -21.20 -22.21
N ASP A 891 -12.77 -21.96 -22.57
CA ASP A 891 -11.96 -22.81 -21.67
C ASP A 891 -10.96 -22.03 -20.78
#